data_AF-A0A3N0Y8U5-F1
#
_entry.id   AF-A0A3N0Y8U5-F1
#
_cell.length_a   1.000
_cell.length_b   1.000
_cell.length_c   1.000
_cell.angle_alpha   90.00
_cell.angle_beta   90.00
_cell.angle_gamma   90.00
#
_symmetry.space_group_name_H-M   'P 1'
#
loop_
_entity.id
_entity.type
_entity.pdbx_description
1 polymer ?
#
loop_
_entity_poly.entity_id
_entity_poly.type
_entity_poly.pdbx_seq_one_letter_code
_entity_poly.pdbx_strand_id
1 'polypeptide(L)'
;MGHRGPLHLSDLFQLYNEDSVHTLCSVFEHEWEKQQNYSERSDLEEDSGRESLLVSRKTSAGYSLLNAIWMTFHPALVKVALLRLSTDLFSILGILTLRWVILFCERQAVFDWAGYTYSLVVLGAVCCCAVSQHHFEKHSRMITANAQAVLAGALYRKTVFLSHSSRQQSNTTQGTDVLGEVECVAELVVTLTCLWSCPLRVALYLGVLWGELGPGVLVGVVLLLVLIPINSAVEHKAKQLRRSQQIIRERSEQLIKEMLHKYQALKLLAWESWFHQRVTESRARELEILRILGYLTAFSMLDSVCMPFLVGFSSLGVFVLVDDGNVLTPSQIFTSLCFFRLLRPPLLELPGLLCVLKQAQQSLCHLEKVFLTEDLATSAKGATEDILPDSSQQPCDRCKDKHSNSDEKRDYYLFQKGSEEARRLYLRAFGWHWVSVTSLVYLSVCAVSLAQDAVLSMWTGEAKEVQGLEGWRELRNSRLSAYALLGLLQALLVCCAAYCLTCGSLRASHTLHSELLSDVLQLPVQSQKIDARWLLQAFTQDMQVVDEELPKHLHSWLKSLLDILSTITLISFIMPVFSLAVCPLIILFFRIQSHFSSAHMRIRHMEANPVSVTSLECVTHCVEAPLSGPKHREVCLTHCLQALHQNLLVKYNKIISESWAALQFDGVAGIVLFLVSLILLETQTDSGLVALALICAFNIKEALRRYPQATSDISIDMLSVQRFCEFAKVEKEAAWTVTYRPPFDWPQHGEVKFRNYESEASSNCTPALRGINLTILKGEKIGVVSSGKADTDGLVSCLFRSVEARSGAVLIDDVNIARMSLHDLRSRLQIISQVPVLFSGPLRANLDPFAQHTDTQVWLVLELCHLKERVQQLPAQLLHPVQKTSLAFSFGQRRLLCLARALLARVKILLVEEALPCVDIETEGLVRQLIHTEFKDCTVLWLAQNPLTLMHTDRVLVLNKGQAVKYDAPSTVLQQGPLFSQ
;
A
#
# COMPACT_ATOMS: atom_id res chain seq x y z
N MET A 1 -14.40 25.61 3.24
CA MET A 1 -15.49 24.69 2.86
C MET A 1 -15.30 23.32 3.51
N GLY A 2 -14.18 22.62 3.26
CA GLY A 2 -13.91 21.29 3.82
C GLY A 2 -13.79 21.14 5.34
N HIS A 3 -13.92 22.21 6.13
CA HIS A 3 -14.10 22.11 7.58
C HIS A 3 -15.58 21.99 7.98
N ARG A 4 -16.51 22.56 7.19
CA ARG A 4 -17.95 22.68 7.53
C ARG A 4 -18.82 21.54 7.00
N GLY A 5 -18.43 20.89 5.91
CA GLY A 5 -19.20 19.82 5.26
C GLY A 5 -18.37 19.12 4.18
N PRO A 6 -18.76 17.91 3.74
CA PRO A 6 -17.98 17.07 2.82
C PRO A 6 -17.56 17.85 1.57
N LEU A 7 -16.38 17.53 1.04
CA LEU A 7 -15.88 18.11 -0.22
C LEU A 7 -16.20 17.14 -1.35
N HIS A 8 -16.83 17.66 -2.40
CA HIS A 8 -17.04 16.91 -3.64
C HIS A 8 -16.04 17.36 -4.71
N LEU A 9 -15.90 16.56 -5.77
CA LEU A 9 -15.03 16.89 -6.90
C LEU A 9 -15.40 18.24 -7.54
N SER A 10 -16.68 18.61 -7.52
CA SER A 10 -17.20 19.90 -8.01
C SER A 10 -16.72 21.11 -7.20
N ASP A 11 -16.32 20.91 -5.94
CA ASP A 11 -15.91 21.98 -5.03
C ASP A 11 -14.41 22.31 -5.14
N LEU A 12 -13.67 21.50 -5.89
CA LEU A 12 -12.24 21.66 -6.09
C LEU A 12 -11.94 22.73 -7.14
N PHE A 13 -10.79 23.39 -6.99
CA PHE A 13 -10.34 24.35 -8.00
C PHE A 13 -10.07 23.62 -9.32
N GLN A 14 -10.70 24.11 -10.39
CA GLN A 14 -10.48 23.59 -11.74
C GLN A 14 -9.06 23.94 -12.22
N LEU A 15 -8.53 23.09 -13.09
CA LEU A 15 -7.25 23.31 -13.74
C LEU A 15 -7.35 24.53 -14.68
N TYR A 16 -6.26 25.30 -14.79
CA TYR A 16 -6.17 26.32 -15.83
C TYR A 16 -6.23 25.65 -17.21
N ASN A 17 -6.75 26.36 -18.21
CA ASN A 17 -6.84 25.82 -19.57
C ASN A 17 -5.47 25.40 -20.12
N GLU A 18 -4.40 26.12 -19.76
CA GLU A 18 -3.02 25.79 -20.15
C GLU A 18 -2.56 24.45 -19.56
N ASP A 19 -2.95 24.16 -18.31
CA ASP A 19 -2.61 22.94 -17.56
C ASP A 19 -3.60 21.79 -17.78
N SER A 20 -4.55 21.94 -18.70
CA SER A 20 -5.50 20.86 -18.99
C SER A 20 -4.78 19.67 -19.64
N VAL A 21 -5.16 18.46 -19.27
CA VAL A 21 -4.57 17.23 -19.86
C VAL A 21 -4.68 17.24 -21.39
N HIS A 22 -5.79 17.71 -21.95
CA HIS A 22 -5.99 17.76 -23.40
C HIS A 22 -5.02 18.73 -24.09
N THR A 23 -4.84 19.95 -23.56
CA THR A 23 -3.91 20.93 -24.13
C THR A 23 -2.47 20.45 -23.99
N LEU A 24 -2.07 19.99 -22.80
CA LEU A 24 -0.71 19.51 -22.56
C LEU A 24 -0.36 18.29 -23.41
N CYS A 25 -1.27 17.31 -23.55
CA CYS A 25 -1.07 16.17 -24.44
C CYS A 25 -0.94 16.60 -25.91
N SER A 26 -1.77 17.54 -26.38
CA SER A 26 -1.71 18.02 -27.76
C SER A 26 -0.39 18.74 -28.09
N VAL A 27 0.13 19.55 -27.16
CA VAL A 27 1.42 20.25 -27.31
C VAL A 27 2.57 19.24 -27.35
N PHE A 28 2.53 18.22 -26.48
CA PHE A 28 3.52 17.15 -26.49
C PHE A 28 3.48 16.31 -27.76
N GLU A 29 2.29 15.93 -28.23
CA GLU A 29 2.11 15.19 -29.48
C GLU A 29 2.68 15.96 -30.68
N HIS A 30 2.41 17.27 -30.76
CA HIS A 30 2.94 18.10 -31.83
C HIS A 30 4.48 18.14 -31.84
N GLU A 31 5.10 18.33 -30.67
CA GLU A 31 6.57 18.32 -30.57
C GLU A 31 7.15 16.92 -30.80
N TRP A 32 6.45 15.86 -30.38
CA TRP A 32 6.85 14.47 -30.63
C TRP A 32 6.83 14.13 -32.12
N GLU A 33 5.76 14.45 -32.84
CA GLU A 33 5.65 14.27 -34.30
C GLU A 33 6.74 15.04 -35.05
N LYS A 34 7.06 16.25 -34.59
CA LYS A 34 8.15 17.05 -35.16
C LYS A 34 9.51 16.38 -34.99
N GLN A 35 9.77 15.76 -33.84
CA GLN A 35 11.01 14.99 -33.61
C GLN A 35 11.05 13.71 -34.45
N GLN A 36 9.93 13.00 -34.59
CA GLN A 36 9.84 11.81 -35.46
C GLN A 36 10.15 12.16 -36.92
N ASN A 37 9.51 13.20 -37.45
CA ASN A 37 9.75 13.69 -38.81
C ASN A 37 11.20 14.17 -39.03
N TYR A 38 11.84 14.72 -37.99
CA TYR A 38 13.25 15.12 -38.05
C TYR A 38 14.17 13.90 -38.11
N SER A 39 13.91 12.86 -37.31
CA SER A 39 14.67 11.60 -37.32
C SER A 39 14.53 10.88 -38.67
N GLU A 40 13.31 10.80 -39.22
CA GLU A 40 13.07 10.18 -40.53
C GLU A 40 13.81 10.91 -41.66
N ARG A 41 13.87 12.25 -41.61
CA ARG A 41 14.63 13.05 -42.59
C ARG A 41 16.15 12.87 -42.47
N SER A 42 16.67 12.79 -41.24
CA SER A 42 18.10 12.52 -41.05
C SER A 42 18.50 11.13 -41.51
N ASP A 43 17.64 10.12 -41.30
CA ASP A 43 17.89 8.75 -41.77
C ASP A 43 17.88 8.68 -43.31
N LEU A 44 16.97 9.41 -43.97
CA LEU A 44 16.90 9.52 -45.44
C LEU A 44 18.09 10.28 -46.06
N GLU A 45 18.63 11.30 -45.38
CA GLU A 45 19.83 12.02 -45.82
C GLU A 45 21.11 11.20 -45.63
N GLU A 46 21.20 10.38 -44.58
CA GLU A 46 22.35 9.47 -44.35
C GLU A 46 22.39 8.28 -45.33
N ASP A 47 21.25 7.71 -45.71
CA ASP A 47 21.16 6.63 -46.72
C ASP A 47 21.57 7.10 -48.12
N SER A 48 21.49 8.40 -48.42
CA SER A 48 21.98 8.97 -49.69
C SER A 48 23.49 9.20 -49.73
N GLY A 49 24.19 9.10 -48.59
CA GLY A 49 25.52 9.66 -48.39
C GLY A 49 26.71 8.72 -48.15
N ARG A 50 26.55 7.45 -47.69
CA ARG A 50 27.72 6.62 -47.32
C ARG A 50 27.56 5.10 -47.49
N GLU A 51 28.17 4.59 -48.57
CA GLU A 51 28.60 3.18 -48.73
C GLU A 51 29.99 2.89 -48.10
N SER A 52 30.58 3.79 -47.32
CA SER A 52 31.89 3.56 -46.70
C SER A 52 32.05 4.22 -45.33
N LEU A 53 31.70 3.46 -44.30
CA LEU A 53 32.40 3.29 -43.01
C LEU A 53 31.40 2.71 -42.00
N LEU A 54 31.64 1.46 -41.62
CA LEU A 54 30.90 0.68 -40.63
C LEU A 54 31.05 1.27 -39.22
N VAL A 55 30.39 2.39 -38.96
CA VAL A 55 29.91 2.76 -37.63
C VAL A 55 28.52 3.36 -37.83
N SER A 56 27.50 2.51 -37.79
CA SER A 56 26.11 2.93 -37.63
C SER A 56 26.03 3.80 -36.38
N ARG A 57 25.96 5.12 -36.57
CA ARG A 57 25.67 6.06 -35.50
C ARG A 57 24.15 6.05 -35.34
N LYS A 58 23.60 4.92 -34.86
CA LYS A 58 22.22 4.85 -34.37
C LYS A 58 21.98 6.11 -33.55
N THR A 59 21.02 6.95 -33.96
CA THR A 59 20.45 7.97 -33.10
C THR A 59 20.25 7.33 -31.73
N SER A 60 20.95 7.87 -30.73
CA SER A 60 21.05 7.20 -29.44
C SER A 60 19.64 7.06 -28.87
N ALA A 61 19.22 5.82 -28.61
CA ALA A 61 17.90 5.54 -28.05
C ALA A 61 17.68 6.38 -26.77
N GLY A 62 16.52 7.02 -26.64
CA GLY A 62 16.14 7.87 -25.50
C GLY A 62 16.19 9.39 -25.78
N TYR A 63 16.90 9.82 -26.83
CA TYR A 63 17.21 11.26 -27.02
C TYR A 63 16.09 12.05 -27.71
N SER A 64 15.35 11.43 -28.63
CA SER A 64 14.23 12.11 -29.32
C SER A 64 13.11 12.44 -28.33
N LEU A 65 12.80 11.49 -27.43
CA LEU A 65 11.77 11.64 -26.41
C LEU A 65 12.17 12.66 -25.36
N LEU A 66 13.43 12.63 -24.91
CA LEU A 66 13.96 13.63 -23.98
C LEU A 66 13.89 15.04 -24.58
N ASN A 67 14.20 15.20 -25.87
CA ASN A 67 14.14 16.49 -26.54
C ASN A 67 12.70 17.01 -26.67
N ALA A 68 11.74 16.13 -26.99
CA ALA A 68 10.32 16.49 -27.01
C ALA A 68 9.84 16.96 -25.62
N ILE A 69 10.16 16.21 -24.55
CA ILE A 69 9.84 16.59 -23.16
C ILE A 69 10.52 17.92 -22.77
N TRP A 70 11.75 18.13 -23.20
CA TRP A 70 12.46 19.38 -22.93
C TRP A 70 11.77 20.56 -23.59
N MET A 71 11.41 20.46 -24.87
CA MET A 71 10.75 21.55 -25.60
C MET A 71 9.37 21.88 -25.04
N THR A 72 8.61 20.89 -24.55
CA THR A 72 7.30 21.15 -23.93
C THR A 72 7.40 21.88 -22.59
N PHE A 73 8.39 21.55 -21.74
CA PHE A 73 8.46 22.07 -20.37
C PHE A 73 9.56 23.13 -20.14
N HIS A 74 10.39 23.46 -21.14
CA HIS A 74 11.50 24.42 -21.00
C HIS A 74 11.18 25.74 -20.28
N PRO A 75 10.11 26.51 -20.64
CA PRO A 75 9.84 27.78 -19.96
C PRO A 75 9.52 27.59 -18.46
N ALA A 76 8.82 26.50 -18.13
CA ALA A 76 8.50 26.17 -16.75
C ALA A 76 9.77 25.71 -15.97
N LEU A 77 10.68 24.98 -16.62
CA LEU A 77 11.94 24.54 -16.05
C LEU A 77 12.89 25.70 -15.73
N VAL A 78 13.00 26.69 -16.61
CA VAL A 78 13.80 27.90 -16.35
C VAL A 78 13.27 28.65 -15.13
N LYS A 79 11.94 28.78 -15.00
CA LYS A 79 11.30 29.37 -13.82
C LYS A 79 11.66 28.62 -12.53
N VAL A 80 11.61 27.29 -12.55
CA VAL A 80 11.97 26.46 -11.38
C VAL A 80 13.46 26.55 -11.05
N ALA A 81 14.34 26.59 -12.05
CA ALA A 81 15.77 26.78 -11.87
C ALA A 81 16.10 28.11 -11.19
N LEU A 82 15.45 29.21 -11.59
CA LEU A 82 15.61 30.52 -10.95
C LEU A 82 15.10 30.53 -9.51
N LEU A 83 13.92 29.95 -9.26
CA LEU A 83 13.37 29.81 -7.90
C LEU A 83 14.24 28.92 -6.99
N ARG A 84 14.93 27.93 -7.56
CA ARG A 84 15.88 27.09 -6.82
C ARG A 84 17.08 27.91 -6.38
N LEU A 85 17.67 28.68 -7.29
CA LEU A 85 18.81 29.54 -7.00
C LEU A 85 18.49 30.59 -5.94
N SER A 86 17.32 31.24 -6.03
CA SER A 86 16.88 32.19 -5.01
C SER A 86 16.74 31.54 -3.64
N THR A 87 16.21 30.32 -3.59
CA THR A 87 16.06 29.55 -2.35
C THR A 87 17.41 29.22 -1.73
N ASP A 88 18.39 28.81 -2.55
CA ASP A 88 19.75 28.52 -2.08
C ASP A 88 20.40 29.76 -1.46
N LEU A 89 20.29 30.92 -2.11
CA LEU A 89 20.83 32.19 -1.60
C LEU A 89 20.14 32.66 -0.30
N PHE A 90 18.81 32.62 -0.24
CA PHE A 90 18.08 33.02 0.97
C PHE A 90 18.32 32.07 2.15
N SER A 91 18.60 30.79 1.90
CA SER A 91 18.94 29.84 2.96
C SER A 91 20.23 30.23 3.69
N ILE A 92 21.24 30.70 2.93
CA ILE A 92 22.52 31.18 3.47
C ILE A 92 22.28 32.49 4.21
N LEU A 93 21.53 33.42 3.60
CA LEU A 93 21.22 34.71 4.20
C LEU A 93 20.53 34.54 5.57
N GLY A 94 19.58 33.60 5.69
CA GLY A 94 18.88 33.34 6.95
C GLY A 94 19.78 32.89 8.10
N ILE A 95 20.87 32.16 7.82
CA ILE A 95 21.83 31.76 8.86
C ILE A 95 22.81 32.89 9.17
N LEU A 96 23.22 33.66 8.17
CA LEU A 96 24.12 34.81 8.38
C LEU A 96 23.45 35.91 9.20
N THR A 97 22.15 36.16 9.01
CA THR A 97 21.40 37.11 9.85
C THR A 97 21.29 36.62 11.30
N LEU A 98 21.12 35.31 11.52
CA LEU A 98 21.18 34.71 12.85
C LEU A 98 22.53 34.95 13.53
N ARG A 99 23.63 34.77 12.78
CA ARG A 99 25.00 35.06 13.27
C ARG A 99 25.14 36.52 13.70
N TRP A 100 24.63 37.47 12.92
CA TRP A 100 24.72 38.89 13.23
C TRP A 100 23.99 39.25 14.53
N VAL A 101 22.84 38.64 14.79
CA VAL A 101 22.12 38.83 16.07
C VAL A 101 22.93 38.29 17.24
N ILE A 102 23.50 37.09 17.12
CA ILE A 102 24.32 36.51 18.20
C ILE A 102 25.54 37.40 18.50
N LEU A 103 26.21 37.88 17.45
CA LEU A 103 27.39 38.73 17.58
C LEU A 103 27.05 40.12 18.16
N PHE A 104 25.85 40.64 17.88
CA PHE A 104 25.33 41.86 18.49
C PHE A 104 25.11 41.68 20.00
N CYS A 105 24.49 40.57 20.42
CA CYS A 105 24.31 40.24 21.83
C CYS A 105 25.66 40.00 22.56
N GLU A 106 26.66 39.44 21.87
CA GLU A 106 28.00 39.20 22.44
C GLU A 106 28.80 40.49 22.67
N ARG A 107 28.68 41.50 21.79
CA ARG A 107 29.51 42.71 21.83
C ARG A 107 28.91 43.89 22.61
N GLN A 108 27.68 43.76 23.13
CA GLN A 108 26.91 44.82 23.81
C GLN A 108 27.03 46.19 23.12
N ALA A 109 26.18 46.44 22.12
CA ALA A 109 26.27 47.67 21.33
C ALA A 109 25.92 48.94 22.14
N VAL A 110 26.52 50.06 21.74
CA VAL A 110 26.31 51.41 22.31
C VAL A 110 24.88 51.95 22.04
N PHE A 111 24.14 51.37 21.08
CA PHE A 111 22.81 51.85 20.68
C PHE A 111 21.78 50.71 20.56
N ASP A 112 20.67 50.84 21.29
CA ASP A 112 19.61 49.82 21.38
C ASP A 112 18.80 49.65 20.09
N TRP A 113 18.64 50.72 19.29
CA TRP A 113 17.86 50.68 18.03
C TRP A 113 18.43 49.70 17.00
N ALA A 114 19.75 49.48 17.02
CA ALA A 114 20.41 48.56 16.09
C ALA A 114 19.94 47.11 16.30
N GLY A 115 19.70 46.69 17.55
CA GLY A 115 19.19 45.34 17.83
C GLY A 115 17.81 45.11 17.22
N TYR A 116 16.89 46.08 17.37
CA TYR A 116 15.54 45.99 16.81
C TYR A 116 15.58 45.89 15.28
N THR A 117 16.52 46.59 14.63
CA THR A 117 16.73 46.45 13.18
C THR A 117 17.22 45.06 12.79
N TYR A 118 18.15 44.45 13.53
CA TYR A 118 18.61 43.08 13.25
C TYR A 118 17.49 42.04 13.44
N SER A 119 16.66 42.19 14.47
CA SER A 119 15.48 41.32 14.69
C SER A 119 14.49 41.39 13.52
N LEU A 120 14.24 42.59 13.00
CA LEU A 120 13.37 42.80 11.83
C LEU A 120 13.99 42.23 10.54
N VAL A 121 15.32 42.36 10.38
CA VAL A 121 16.06 41.77 9.24
C VAL A 121 16.03 40.24 9.29
N VAL A 122 16.16 39.63 10.47
CA VAL A 122 16.02 38.17 10.63
C VAL A 122 14.62 37.71 10.21
N LEU A 123 13.57 38.38 10.69
CA LEU A 123 12.20 38.06 10.29
C LEU A 123 12.01 38.18 8.77
N GLY A 124 12.49 39.28 8.17
CA GLY A 124 12.43 39.49 6.73
C GLY A 124 13.16 38.39 5.94
N ALA A 125 14.39 38.06 6.33
CA ALA A 125 15.19 37.03 5.67
C ALA A 125 14.53 35.64 5.76
N VAL A 126 13.98 35.27 6.93
CA VAL A 126 13.31 33.98 7.12
C VAL A 126 12.00 33.90 6.33
N CYS A 127 11.21 34.98 6.30
CA CYS A 127 10.00 35.05 5.48
C CYS A 127 10.32 34.93 3.97
N CYS A 128 11.32 35.66 3.47
CA CYS A 128 11.77 35.55 2.08
C CYS A 128 12.26 34.13 1.75
N CYS A 129 13.03 33.51 2.65
CA CYS A 129 13.49 32.14 2.50
C CYS A 129 12.32 31.16 2.43
N ALA A 130 11.35 31.26 3.34
CA ALA A 130 10.18 30.38 3.38
C ALA A 130 9.30 30.53 2.12
N VAL A 131 9.01 31.76 1.71
CA VAL A 131 8.24 32.03 0.48
C VAL A 131 8.96 31.46 -0.73
N SER A 132 10.26 31.74 -0.89
CA SER A 132 11.04 31.20 -2.01
C SER A 132 11.03 29.67 -2.05
N GLN A 133 11.26 29.03 -0.89
CA GLN A 133 11.27 27.58 -0.76
C GLN A 133 9.92 26.95 -1.15
N HIS A 134 8.81 27.45 -0.62
CA HIS A 134 7.47 26.90 -0.91
C HIS A 134 7.03 27.17 -2.34
N HIS A 135 7.40 28.31 -2.92
CA HIS A 135 7.16 28.58 -4.33
C HIS A 135 7.93 27.60 -5.22
N PHE A 136 9.19 27.30 -4.91
CA PHE A 136 9.97 26.29 -5.59
C PHE A 136 9.32 24.91 -5.47
N GLU A 137 9.03 24.45 -4.26
CA GLU A 137 8.44 23.12 -4.00
C GLU A 137 7.09 22.95 -4.73
N LYS A 138 6.21 23.96 -4.68
CA LYS A 138 4.91 23.96 -5.36
C LYS A 138 5.06 23.80 -6.87
N HIS A 139 5.84 24.68 -7.52
CA HIS A 139 5.98 24.67 -8.98
C HIS A 139 6.70 23.41 -9.46
N SER A 140 7.71 22.96 -8.71
CA SER A 140 8.41 21.72 -8.99
C SER A 140 7.45 20.52 -9.01
N ARG A 141 6.62 20.34 -7.97
CA ARG A 141 5.65 19.24 -7.91
C ARG A 141 4.56 19.33 -8.97
N MET A 142 4.11 20.55 -9.31
CA MET A 142 3.13 20.76 -10.39
C MET A 142 3.68 20.36 -11.76
N ILE A 143 4.92 20.72 -12.08
CA ILE A 143 5.57 20.32 -13.35
C ILE A 143 5.72 18.79 -13.40
N THR A 144 6.14 18.15 -12.31
CA THR A 144 6.20 16.68 -12.26
C THR A 144 4.84 16.05 -12.51
N ALA A 145 3.76 16.56 -11.88
CA ALA A 145 2.41 16.05 -12.09
C ALA A 145 1.93 16.25 -13.54
N ASN A 146 2.25 17.38 -14.17
CA ASN A 146 1.96 17.65 -15.58
C ASN A 146 2.73 16.69 -16.50
N ALA A 147 4.02 16.50 -16.25
CA ALA A 147 4.84 15.56 -17.02
C ALA A 147 4.32 14.11 -16.91
N GLN A 148 3.92 13.68 -15.70
CA GLN A 148 3.28 12.38 -15.49
C GLN A 148 1.98 12.25 -16.29
N ALA A 149 1.09 13.25 -16.21
CA ALA A 149 -0.19 13.21 -16.92
C ALA A 149 -0.01 13.20 -18.44
N VAL A 150 0.91 14.00 -18.99
CA VAL A 150 1.19 14.03 -20.44
C VAL A 150 1.72 12.69 -20.93
N LEU A 151 2.73 12.14 -20.27
CA LEU A 151 3.34 10.88 -20.66
C LEU A 151 2.37 9.71 -20.51
N ALA A 152 1.56 9.68 -19.44
CA ALA A 152 0.51 8.68 -19.26
C ALA A 152 -0.60 8.82 -20.31
N GLY A 153 -0.99 10.04 -20.67
CA GLY A 153 -1.97 10.30 -21.73
C GLY A 153 -1.48 9.82 -23.10
N ALA A 154 -0.23 10.13 -23.45
CA ALA A 154 0.42 9.65 -24.67
C ALA A 154 0.52 8.10 -24.69
N LEU A 155 0.85 7.50 -23.54
CA LEU A 155 0.88 6.05 -23.39
C LEU A 155 -0.51 5.44 -23.60
N TYR A 156 -1.55 5.98 -22.96
CA TYR A 156 -2.92 5.49 -23.14
C TYR A 156 -3.36 5.55 -24.59
N ARG A 157 -3.08 6.66 -25.28
CA ARG A 157 -3.34 6.78 -26.72
C ARG A 157 -2.62 5.68 -27.50
N LYS A 158 -1.32 5.49 -27.29
CA LYS A 158 -0.54 4.45 -27.98
C LYS A 158 -1.10 3.05 -27.73
N THR A 159 -1.43 2.72 -26.47
CA THR A 159 -1.99 1.41 -26.10
C THR A 159 -3.34 1.10 -26.74
N VAL A 160 -4.17 2.12 -26.97
CA VAL A 160 -5.49 1.95 -27.61
C VAL A 160 -5.36 1.71 -29.12
N PHE A 161 -4.31 2.22 -29.78
CA PHE A 161 -4.11 2.14 -31.24
C PHE A 161 -3.04 1.12 -31.70
N LEU A 162 -2.40 0.42 -30.76
CA LEU A 162 -1.40 -0.62 -30.99
C LEU A 162 -1.94 -1.83 -31.79
N SER A 163 -1.15 -2.36 -32.73
CA SER A 163 -1.53 -3.52 -33.55
C SER A 163 -1.50 -4.85 -32.77
N HIS A 164 -2.28 -5.85 -33.21
CA HIS A 164 -2.39 -7.14 -32.50
C HIS A 164 -1.06 -7.94 -32.52
N SER A 165 -0.29 -7.87 -33.61
CA SER A 165 1.04 -8.49 -33.73
C SER A 165 2.07 -7.81 -32.80
N SER A 166 2.12 -6.48 -32.84
CA SER A 166 2.98 -5.68 -31.94
C SER A 166 2.60 -5.86 -30.47
N ARG A 167 1.32 -6.11 -30.17
CA ARG A 167 0.81 -6.36 -28.81
C ARG A 167 1.22 -7.72 -28.24
N GLN A 168 1.27 -8.78 -29.05
CA GLN A 168 1.78 -10.07 -28.58
C GLN A 168 3.28 -9.98 -28.27
N GLN A 169 4.03 -9.28 -29.12
CA GLN A 169 5.45 -9.04 -28.92
C GLN A 169 5.68 -8.16 -27.67
N SER A 170 4.84 -7.14 -27.46
CA SER A 170 4.88 -6.29 -26.26
C SER A 170 4.45 -7.02 -24.99
N ASN A 171 3.44 -7.89 -25.00
CA ASN A 171 3.00 -8.65 -23.82
C ASN A 171 4.10 -9.55 -23.25
N THR A 172 4.98 -10.09 -24.11
CA THR A 172 6.17 -10.86 -23.69
C THR A 172 7.26 -9.99 -23.05
N THR A 173 7.27 -8.68 -23.34
CA THR A 173 8.19 -7.69 -22.76
C THR A 173 7.56 -6.84 -21.63
N GLN A 174 6.23 -6.81 -21.51
CA GLN A 174 5.40 -5.98 -20.60
C GLN A 174 5.19 -6.58 -19.21
N GLY A 175 6.01 -7.55 -18.78
CA GLY A 175 6.08 -7.94 -17.38
C GLY A 175 6.60 -6.83 -16.44
N THR A 176 6.97 -5.65 -16.98
CA THR A 176 7.44 -4.48 -16.25
C THR A 176 6.36 -3.40 -16.18
N ASP A 177 6.25 -2.75 -15.02
CA ASP A 177 5.32 -1.67 -14.74
C ASP A 177 5.65 -0.40 -15.56
N VAL A 178 5.06 -0.28 -16.75
CA VAL A 178 5.29 0.84 -17.69
C VAL A 178 4.79 2.18 -17.12
N LEU A 179 3.78 2.15 -16.23
CA LEU A 179 3.33 3.37 -15.55
C LEU A 179 4.39 3.86 -14.55
N GLY A 180 5.04 2.93 -13.85
CA GLY A 180 6.22 3.24 -13.03
C GLY A 180 7.38 3.84 -13.84
N GLU A 181 7.57 3.42 -15.09
CA GLU A 181 8.56 4.05 -15.99
C GLU A 181 8.19 5.49 -16.35
N VAL A 182 6.91 5.76 -16.61
CA VAL A 182 6.40 7.14 -16.82
C VAL A 182 6.67 8.01 -15.60
N GLU A 183 6.43 7.50 -14.40
CA GLU A 183 6.72 8.23 -13.17
C GLU A 183 8.21 8.55 -13.02
N CYS A 184 9.09 7.59 -13.32
CA CYS A 184 10.54 7.79 -13.29
C CYS A 184 10.99 8.88 -14.27
N VAL A 185 10.44 8.90 -15.49
CA VAL A 185 10.78 9.92 -16.50
C VAL A 185 10.23 11.29 -16.11
N ALA A 186 9.03 11.36 -15.54
CA ALA A 186 8.48 12.63 -15.07
C ALA A 186 9.27 13.21 -13.88
N GLU A 187 9.81 12.36 -13.01
CA GLU A 187 10.70 12.79 -11.91
C GLU A 187 12.03 13.34 -12.46
N LEU A 188 12.56 12.76 -13.54
CA LEU A 188 13.78 13.24 -14.20
C LEU A 188 13.71 14.73 -14.55
N VAL A 189 12.57 15.20 -15.08
CA VAL A 189 12.33 16.59 -15.51
C VAL A 189 12.73 17.60 -14.43
N VAL A 190 12.43 17.30 -13.17
CA VAL A 190 12.77 18.17 -12.04
C VAL A 190 14.19 17.92 -11.52
N THR A 191 14.62 16.65 -11.43
CA THR A 191 15.95 16.30 -10.87
C THR A 191 17.11 16.94 -11.62
N LEU A 192 16.95 17.29 -12.91
CA LEU A 192 17.92 18.05 -13.69
C LEU A 192 18.32 19.39 -13.03
N THR A 193 17.37 20.06 -12.38
CA THR A 193 17.65 21.32 -11.66
C THR A 193 18.45 21.09 -10.38
N CYS A 194 18.23 19.95 -9.71
CA CYS A 194 18.99 19.57 -8.52
C CYS A 194 20.44 19.21 -8.86
N LEU A 195 20.71 18.67 -10.05
CA LEU A 195 22.04 18.22 -10.46
C LEU A 195 23.11 19.33 -10.35
N TRP A 196 22.78 20.56 -10.75
CA TRP A 196 23.70 21.69 -10.70
C TRP A 196 23.58 22.51 -9.40
N SER A 197 22.38 22.56 -8.79
CA SER A 197 22.16 23.30 -7.53
C SER A 197 22.84 22.63 -6.33
N CYS A 198 22.84 21.29 -6.23
CA CYS A 198 23.47 20.57 -5.12
C CYS A 198 24.97 20.85 -4.98
N PRO A 199 25.82 20.71 -6.02
CA PRO A 199 27.25 21.02 -5.89
C PRO A 199 27.50 22.50 -5.60
N LEU A 200 26.70 23.41 -6.18
CA LEU A 200 26.79 24.83 -5.90
C LEU A 200 26.51 25.12 -4.40
N ARG A 201 25.44 24.52 -3.85
CA ARG A 201 25.06 24.66 -2.44
C ARG A 201 26.15 24.12 -1.51
N VAL A 202 26.70 22.94 -1.81
CA VAL A 202 27.81 22.35 -1.04
C VAL A 202 29.02 23.28 -1.06
N ALA A 203 29.41 23.82 -2.22
CA ALA A 203 30.54 24.74 -2.33
C ALA A 203 30.33 26.02 -1.50
N LEU A 204 29.12 26.59 -1.53
CA LEU A 204 28.79 27.78 -0.75
C LEU A 204 28.83 27.53 0.77
N TYR A 205 28.26 26.42 1.25
CA TYR A 205 28.29 26.07 2.68
C TYR A 205 29.70 25.77 3.17
N LEU A 206 30.52 25.08 2.38
CA LEU A 206 31.92 24.81 2.71
C LEU A 206 32.74 26.10 2.74
N GLY A 207 32.50 27.04 1.82
CA GLY A 207 33.17 28.34 1.81
C GLY A 207 32.91 29.14 3.09
N VAL A 208 31.66 29.16 3.57
CA VAL A 208 31.31 29.84 4.84
C VAL A 208 31.90 29.10 6.04
N LEU A 209 31.80 27.76 6.10
CA LEU A 209 32.36 26.95 7.18
C LEU A 209 33.88 27.10 7.28
N TRP A 210 34.59 27.14 6.15
CA TRP A 210 36.05 27.34 6.11
C TRP A 210 36.46 28.68 6.74
N GLY A 211 35.65 29.72 6.55
CA GLY A 211 35.86 31.02 7.20
C GLY A 211 35.67 31.00 8.72
N GLU A 212 34.89 30.06 9.27
CA GLU A 212 34.58 29.97 10.70
C GLU A 212 35.53 29.04 11.46
N LEU A 213 35.79 27.85 10.92
CA LEU A 213 36.52 26.77 11.60
C LEU A 213 37.88 26.46 10.96
N GLY A 214 38.24 27.16 9.88
CA GLY A 214 39.51 26.94 9.18
C GLY A 214 39.70 25.47 8.73
N PRO A 215 40.91 24.90 8.89
CA PRO A 215 41.20 23.51 8.50
C PRO A 215 40.35 22.45 9.23
N GLY A 216 39.76 22.77 10.38
CA GLY A 216 38.95 21.83 11.17
C GLY A 216 37.71 21.30 10.42
N VAL A 217 37.24 22.03 9.40
CA VAL A 217 36.11 21.63 8.55
C VAL A 217 36.41 20.34 7.76
N LEU A 218 37.67 20.12 7.37
CA LEU A 218 38.05 18.98 6.53
C LEU A 218 37.70 17.64 7.19
N VAL A 219 37.86 17.54 8.51
CA VAL A 219 37.55 16.31 9.26
C VAL A 219 36.04 16.02 9.21
N GLY A 220 35.21 17.05 9.38
CA GLY A 220 33.76 16.93 9.27
C GLY A 220 33.31 16.50 7.87
N VAL A 221 33.93 17.04 6.81
CA VAL A 221 33.65 16.68 5.41
C VAL A 221 34.10 15.26 5.10
N VAL A 222 35.30 14.86 5.54
CA VAL A 222 35.80 13.48 5.36
C VAL A 222 34.86 12.49 6.03
N LEU A 223 34.39 12.79 7.24
CA LEU A 223 33.42 11.94 7.94
C LEU A 223 32.10 11.82 7.15
N LEU A 224 31.57 12.93 6.64
CA LEU A 224 30.38 12.93 5.78
C LEU A 224 30.58 12.09 4.50
N LEU A 225 31.75 12.19 3.84
CA LEU A 225 32.06 11.42 2.65
C LEU A 225 32.17 9.90 2.93
N VAL A 226 32.71 9.51 4.09
CA VAL A 226 32.78 8.10 4.53
C VAL A 226 31.40 7.50 4.81
N LEU A 227 30.42 8.33 5.20
CA LEU A 227 29.07 7.87 5.51
C LEU A 227 28.21 7.61 4.27
N ILE A 228 28.50 8.29 3.16
CA ILE A 228 27.81 8.08 1.88
C ILE A 228 27.80 6.60 1.45
N PRO A 229 28.94 5.88 1.38
CA PRO A 229 28.95 4.47 0.98
C PRO A 229 28.25 3.57 2.01
N ILE A 230 28.29 3.90 3.30
CA ILE A 230 27.61 3.13 4.36
C ILE A 230 26.09 3.22 4.16
N ASN A 231 25.57 4.43 3.99
CA ASN A 231 24.14 4.67 3.73
C ASN A 231 23.70 4.04 2.40
N SER A 232 24.54 4.12 1.37
CA SER A 232 24.29 3.45 0.08
C SER A 232 24.22 1.93 0.20
N ALA A 233 25.11 1.31 0.98
CA ALA A 233 25.10 -0.14 1.22
C ALA A 233 23.85 -0.60 1.99
N VAL A 234 23.45 0.15 3.01
CA VAL A 234 22.21 -0.09 3.77
C VAL A 234 20.99 0.02 2.88
N GLU A 235 20.92 1.07 2.06
CA GLU A 235 19.83 1.28 1.12
C GLU A 235 19.78 0.18 0.04
N HIS A 236 20.93 -0.25 -0.47
CA HIS A 236 21.01 -1.36 -1.41
C HIS A 236 20.49 -2.66 -0.80
N LYS A 237 20.86 -2.95 0.45
CA LYS A 237 20.36 -4.13 1.17
C LYS A 237 18.85 -4.02 1.45
N ALA A 238 18.36 -2.85 1.83
CA ALA A 238 16.94 -2.59 2.03
C ALA A 238 16.16 -2.78 0.72
N LYS A 239 16.66 -2.27 -0.41
CA LYS A 239 16.09 -2.47 -1.76
C LYS A 239 16.06 -3.95 -2.15
N GLN A 240 17.12 -4.72 -1.87
CA GLN A 240 17.16 -6.17 -2.11
C GLN A 240 16.08 -6.89 -1.28
N LEU A 241 15.94 -6.55 -0.01
CA LEU A 241 14.94 -7.16 0.89
C LEU A 241 13.51 -6.80 0.48
N ARG A 242 13.23 -5.54 0.10
CA ARG A 242 11.93 -5.12 -0.43
C ARG A 242 11.52 -5.91 -1.67
N ARG A 243 12.47 -6.21 -2.56
CA ARG A 243 12.21 -7.10 -3.72
C ARG A 243 11.83 -8.51 -3.27
N SER A 244 12.55 -9.09 -2.31
CA SER A 244 12.20 -10.41 -1.77
C SER A 244 10.84 -10.42 -1.06
N GLN A 245 10.51 -9.35 -0.33
CA GLN A 245 9.22 -9.15 0.32
C GLN A 245 8.10 -9.11 -0.72
N GLN A 246 8.26 -8.36 -1.81
CA GLN A 246 7.29 -8.26 -2.89
C GLN A 246 6.97 -9.64 -3.50
N ILE A 247 7.99 -10.46 -3.77
CA ILE A 247 7.81 -11.82 -4.30
C ILE A 247 7.00 -12.71 -3.33
N ILE A 248 7.24 -12.60 -2.02
CA ILE A 248 6.46 -13.36 -1.02
C ILE A 248 5.02 -12.83 -0.96
N ARG A 249 4.84 -11.50 -0.99
CA ARG A 249 3.53 -10.85 -0.97
C ARG A 249 2.68 -11.26 -2.17
N GLU A 250 3.25 -11.32 -3.38
CA GLU A 250 2.57 -11.82 -4.59
C GLU A 250 2.09 -13.27 -4.42
N ARG A 251 2.91 -14.13 -3.81
CA ARG A 251 2.52 -15.52 -3.53
C ARG A 251 1.40 -15.60 -2.48
N SER A 252 1.47 -14.80 -1.42
CA SER A 252 0.41 -14.70 -0.41
C SER A 252 -0.89 -14.19 -1.02
N GLU A 253 -0.82 -13.16 -1.87
CA GLU A 253 -1.97 -12.63 -2.60
C GLU A 253 -2.60 -13.69 -3.50
N GLN A 254 -1.80 -14.47 -4.24
CA GLN A 254 -2.30 -15.56 -5.07
C GLN A 254 -3.04 -16.63 -4.26
N LEU A 255 -2.52 -16.96 -3.07
CA LEU A 255 -3.14 -17.87 -2.10
C LEU A 255 -4.47 -17.33 -1.58
N ILE A 256 -4.53 -16.05 -1.20
CA ILE A 256 -5.75 -15.39 -0.71
C ILE A 256 -6.78 -15.27 -1.85
N LYS A 257 -6.37 -14.90 -3.06
CA LYS A 257 -7.22 -14.92 -4.26
C LYS A 257 -7.83 -16.30 -4.47
N GLU A 258 -7.02 -17.34 -4.34
CA GLU A 258 -7.49 -18.71 -4.51
C GLU A 258 -8.50 -19.12 -3.43
N MET A 259 -8.23 -18.77 -2.16
CA MET A 259 -9.14 -18.97 -1.05
C MET A 259 -10.49 -18.30 -1.31
N LEU A 260 -10.49 -17.03 -1.74
CA LEU A 260 -11.70 -16.26 -2.04
C LEU A 260 -12.50 -16.85 -3.22
N HIS A 261 -11.82 -17.27 -4.30
CA HIS A 261 -12.50 -17.86 -5.47
C HIS A 261 -13.12 -19.24 -5.17
N LYS A 262 -12.52 -19.99 -4.23
CA LYS A 262 -12.92 -21.37 -3.88
C LYS A 262 -13.54 -21.45 -2.49
N TYR A 263 -14.10 -20.33 -2.01
CA TYR A 263 -14.56 -20.19 -0.64
C TYR A 263 -15.65 -21.20 -0.26
N GLN A 264 -16.65 -21.40 -1.12
CA GLN A 264 -17.72 -22.38 -0.88
C GLN A 264 -17.16 -23.81 -0.73
N ALA A 265 -16.28 -24.24 -1.63
CA ALA A 265 -15.68 -25.57 -1.56
C ALA A 265 -14.82 -25.75 -0.30
N LEU A 266 -14.06 -24.72 0.07
CA LEU A 266 -13.24 -24.69 1.28
C LEU A 266 -14.10 -24.88 2.54
N LYS A 267 -15.26 -24.21 2.62
CA LYS A 267 -16.23 -24.34 3.72
C LYS A 267 -16.89 -25.71 3.77
N LEU A 268 -17.40 -26.20 2.64
CA LEU A 268 -18.09 -27.49 2.57
C LEU A 268 -17.16 -28.65 2.96
N LEU A 269 -15.86 -28.55 2.65
CA LEU A 269 -14.85 -29.56 3.00
C LEU A 269 -14.29 -29.43 4.42
N ALA A 270 -14.65 -28.39 5.17
CA ALA A 270 -14.06 -28.04 6.47
C ALA A 270 -12.52 -27.81 6.43
N TRP A 271 -12.01 -27.20 5.35
CA TRP A 271 -10.57 -26.97 5.13
C TRP A 271 -10.09 -25.57 5.58
N GLU A 272 -10.92 -24.84 6.33
CA GLU A 272 -10.62 -23.49 6.85
C GLU A 272 -9.34 -23.49 7.69
N SER A 273 -9.17 -24.47 8.58
CA SER A 273 -8.01 -24.56 9.48
C SER A 273 -6.71 -24.84 8.73
N TRP A 274 -6.75 -25.71 7.72
CA TRP A 274 -5.60 -25.99 6.85
C TRP A 274 -5.18 -24.74 6.07
N PHE A 275 -6.14 -24.01 5.50
CA PHE A 275 -5.86 -22.76 4.80
C PHE A 275 -5.36 -21.66 5.73
N HIS A 276 -5.95 -21.54 6.92
CA HIS A 276 -5.51 -20.60 7.95
C HIS A 276 -4.03 -20.81 8.28
N GLN A 277 -3.60 -22.07 8.46
CA GLN A 277 -2.20 -22.40 8.71
C GLN A 277 -1.30 -22.01 7.53
N ARG A 278 -1.70 -22.29 6.29
CA ARG A 278 -0.88 -21.93 5.11
C ARG A 278 -0.72 -20.43 4.93
N VAL A 279 -1.77 -19.64 5.17
CA VAL A 279 -1.70 -18.17 5.10
C VAL A 279 -0.84 -17.61 6.23
N THR A 280 -1.00 -18.11 7.46
CA THR A 280 -0.17 -17.69 8.61
C THR A 280 1.31 -18.05 8.44
N GLU A 281 1.65 -19.21 7.87
CA GLU A 281 3.03 -19.57 7.51
C GLU A 281 3.62 -18.66 6.42
N SER A 282 2.80 -18.21 5.46
CA SER A 282 3.22 -17.20 4.48
C SER A 282 3.48 -15.86 5.15
N ARG A 283 2.59 -15.45 6.05
CA ARG A 283 2.70 -14.21 6.82
C ARG A 283 3.92 -14.20 7.75
N ALA A 284 4.25 -15.32 8.40
CA ALA A 284 5.41 -15.43 9.25
C ALA A 284 6.72 -15.12 8.50
N ARG A 285 6.84 -15.61 7.26
CA ARG A 285 7.99 -15.34 6.37
C ARG A 285 8.04 -13.86 5.94
N GLU A 286 6.89 -13.26 5.66
CA GLU A 286 6.82 -11.83 5.34
C GLU A 286 7.26 -10.96 6.54
N LEU A 287 6.78 -11.29 7.75
CA LEU A 287 7.13 -10.57 8.99
C LEU A 287 8.61 -10.70 9.35
N GLU A 288 9.27 -11.82 9.01
CA GLU A 288 10.71 -11.99 9.21
C GLU A 288 11.52 -10.99 8.35
N ILE A 289 11.14 -10.82 7.08
CA ILE A 289 11.76 -9.83 6.20
C ILE A 289 11.49 -8.41 6.69
N LEU A 290 10.23 -8.11 7.07
CA LEU A 290 9.85 -6.82 7.64
C LEU A 290 10.64 -6.50 8.92
N ARG A 291 10.96 -7.51 9.74
CA ARG A 291 11.80 -7.35 10.93
C ARG A 291 13.22 -6.92 10.56
N ILE A 292 13.83 -7.58 9.58
CA ILE A 292 15.18 -7.21 9.11
C ILE A 292 15.15 -5.79 8.50
N LEU A 293 14.10 -5.47 7.73
CA LEU A 293 13.90 -4.13 7.19
C LEU A 293 13.76 -3.09 8.32
N GLY A 294 13.05 -3.43 9.40
CA GLY A 294 12.94 -2.63 10.61
C GLY A 294 14.28 -2.36 11.31
N TYR A 295 15.20 -3.32 11.29
CA TYR A 295 16.57 -3.09 11.81
C TYR A 295 17.38 -2.16 10.91
N LEU A 296 17.24 -2.27 9.59
CA LEU A 296 17.88 -1.33 8.65
C LEU A 296 17.32 0.08 8.80
N THR A 297 16.01 0.24 9.01
CA THR A 297 15.42 1.57 9.29
C THR A 297 15.88 2.12 10.63
N ALA A 298 16.02 1.28 11.67
CA ALA A 298 16.60 1.69 12.94
C ALA A 298 18.03 2.22 12.78
N PHE A 299 18.85 1.57 11.95
CA PHE A 299 20.18 2.08 11.60
C PHE A 299 20.11 3.42 10.86
N SER A 300 19.19 3.59 9.90
CA SER A 300 18.99 4.88 9.22
C SER A 300 18.53 5.98 10.20
N MET A 301 17.74 5.66 11.22
CA MET A 301 17.36 6.61 12.27
C MET A 301 18.55 7.00 13.16
N LEU A 302 19.39 6.02 13.52
CA LEU A 302 20.64 6.25 14.24
C LEU A 302 21.55 7.20 13.46
N ASP A 303 21.76 6.92 12.17
CA ASP A 303 22.49 7.79 11.25
C ASP A 303 21.86 9.20 11.23
N SER A 304 20.54 9.30 11.14
CA SER A 304 19.82 10.58 11.15
C SER A 304 20.15 11.44 12.38
N VAL A 305 20.18 10.86 13.57
CA VAL A 305 20.41 11.61 14.82
C VAL A 305 21.90 11.83 15.11
N CYS A 306 22.74 10.81 14.90
CA CYS A 306 24.13 10.85 15.34
C CYS A 306 25.04 11.63 14.39
N MET A 307 24.74 11.68 13.09
CA MET A 307 25.69 12.26 12.13
C MET A 307 25.94 13.76 12.30
N PRO A 308 24.93 14.63 12.48
CA PRO A 308 25.19 16.04 12.74
C PRO A 308 26.00 16.26 14.02
N PHE A 309 25.79 15.42 15.03
CA PHE A 309 26.56 15.42 16.27
C PHE A 309 28.01 15.00 16.03
N LEU A 310 28.27 13.86 15.37
CA LEU A 310 29.62 13.36 15.12
C LEU A 310 30.44 14.32 14.26
N VAL A 311 29.81 14.90 13.23
CA VAL A 311 30.45 15.89 12.36
C VAL A 311 30.79 17.16 13.14
N GLY A 312 29.83 17.72 13.88
CA GLY A 312 30.07 18.92 14.69
C GLY A 312 31.10 18.68 15.79
N PHE A 313 31.00 17.57 16.51
CA PHE A 313 31.94 17.18 17.57
C PHE A 313 33.36 17.01 17.04
N SER A 314 33.54 16.31 15.92
CA SER A 314 34.87 16.09 15.33
C SER A 314 35.48 17.37 14.78
N SER A 315 34.71 18.22 14.09
CA SER A 315 35.22 19.48 13.55
C SER A 315 35.56 20.48 14.65
N LEU A 316 34.70 20.60 15.66
CA LEU A 316 34.93 21.51 16.81
C LEU A 316 36.07 20.99 17.68
N GLY A 317 36.15 19.67 17.89
CA GLY A 317 37.25 19.03 18.61
C GLY A 317 38.60 19.30 17.96
N VAL A 318 38.71 19.14 16.64
CA VAL A 318 39.95 19.43 15.89
C VAL A 318 40.30 20.90 15.96
N PHE A 319 39.34 21.81 15.80
CA PHE A 319 39.58 23.25 15.90
C PHE A 319 40.23 23.64 17.24
N VAL A 320 39.76 23.05 18.34
CA VAL A 320 40.27 23.31 19.70
C VAL A 320 41.60 22.60 19.98
N LEU A 321 41.86 21.45 19.34
CA LEU A 321 43.08 20.67 19.56
C LEU A 321 44.27 21.12 18.70
N VAL A 322 44.01 21.80 17.58
CA VAL A 322 45.05 22.24 16.63
C VAL A 322 45.84 23.44 17.15
N ASP A 323 45.20 24.37 17.87
CA ASP A 323 45.87 25.52 18.47
C ASP A 323 45.24 25.83 19.84
N ASP A 324 46.08 25.95 20.87
CA ASP A 324 45.66 26.31 22.22
C ASP A 324 45.17 27.78 22.31
N GLY A 325 45.43 28.60 21.28
CA GLY A 325 44.91 29.97 21.15
C GLY A 325 43.49 30.09 20.57
N ASN A 326 42.92 28.99 20.07
CA ASN A 326 41.59 28.99 19.45
C ASN A 326 40.47 28.97 20.51
N VAL A 327 39.92 30.15 20.83
CA VAL A 327 38.76 30.27 21.72
C VAL A 327 37.47 30.12 20.92
N LEU A 328 36.66 29.11 21.26
CA LEU A 328 35.35 28.91 20.66
C LEU A 328 34.37 30.00 21.10
N THR A 329 33.89 30.83 20.17
CA THR A 329 32.77 31.72 20.47
C THR A 329 31.43 30.98 20.33
N PRO A 330 30.40 31.33 21.14
CA PRO A 330 29.05 30.83 20.94
C PRO A 330 28.60 31.02 19.50
N SER A 331 28.78 32.22 18.93
CA SER A 331 28.47 32.49 17.53
C SER A 331 29.07 31.48 16.54
N GLN A 332 30.33 31.07 16.69
CA GLN A 332 31.01 30.12 15.79
C GLN A 332 30.51 28.67 15.94
N ILE A 333 30.31 28.19 17.18
CA ILE A 333 29.82 26.82 17.43
C ILE A 333 28.45 26.63 16.81
N PHE A 334 27.59 27.60 17.06
CA PHE A 334 26.17 27.50 16.78
C PHE A 334 25.86 27.73 15.29
N THR A 335 26.57 28.65 14.63
CA THR A 335 26.46 28.81 13.17
C THR A 335 27.01 27.59 12.43
N SER A 336 28.17 27.05 12.85
CA SER A 336 28.76 25.87 12.22
C SER A 336 27.88 24.63 12.36
N LEU A 337 27.27 24.39 13.53
CA LEU A 337 26.28 23.32 13.71
C LEU A 337 25.07 23.46 12.78
N CYS A 338 24.55 24.67 12.58
CA CYS A 338 23.47 24.93 11.63
C CYS A 338 23.89 24.64 10.18
N PHE A 339 25.09 25.07 9.76
CA PHE A 339 25.61 24.77 8.43
C PHE A 339 25.88 23.27 8.21
N PHE A 340 26.39 22.53 9.19
CA PHE A 340 26.54 21.07 9.07
C PHE A 340 25.21 20.34 8.91
N ARG A 341 24.16 20.79 9.63
CA ARG A 341 22.80 20.26 9.47
C ARG A 341 22.25 20.51 8.06
N LEU A 342 22.53 21.67 7.46
CA LEU A 342 22.10 21.98 6.08
C LEU A 342 22.99 21.37 4.99
N LEU A 343 24.26 21.10 5.28
CA LEU A 343 25.20 20.47 4.34
C LEU A 343 24.89 19.00 4.09
N ARG A 344 24.26 18.32 5.06
CA ARG A 344 24.01 16.89 4.97
C ARG A 344 22.99 16.48 3.89
N PRO A 345 21.76 17.03 3.82
CA PRO A 345 20.78 16.63 2.80
C PRO A 345 21.33 16.63 1.36
N PRO A 346 22.00 17.70 0.86
CA PRO A 346 22.50 17.69 -0.51
C PRO A 346 23.62 16.64 -0.73
N LEU A 347 24.43 16.31 0.28
CA LEU A 347 25.46 15.28 0.16
C LEU A 347 24.87 13.87 0.08
N LEU A 348 23.79 13.59 0.82
CA LEU A 348 23.12 12.30 0.81
C LEU A 348 22.19 12.12 -0.40
N GLU A 349 21.68 13.21 -0.97
CA GLU A 349 20.84 13.17 -2.18
C GLU A 349 21.64 12.86 -3.46
N LEU A 350 22.92 13.23 -3.53
CA LEU A 350 23.75 13.07 -4.74
C LEU A 350 23.79 11.64 -5.31
N PRO A 351 24.06 10.57 -4.53
CA PRO A 351 24.01 9.20 -5.04
C PRO A 351 22.62 8.81 -5.54
N GLY A 352 21.56 9.25 -4.84
CA GLY A 352 20.17 9.00 -5.22
C GLY A 352 19.83 9.63 -6.56
N LEU A 353 20.24 10.88 -6.79
CA LEU A 353 20.07 11.59 -8.06
C LEU A 353 20.75 10.85 -9.22
N LEU A 354 21.97 10.33 -9.02
CA LEU A 354 22.68 9.53 -10.03
C LEU A 354 21.96 8.20 -10.34
N CYS A 355 21.38 7.56 -9.33
CA CYS A 355 20.55 6.37 -9.53
C CYS A 355 19.29 6.69 -10.34
N VAL A 356 18.58 7.77 -10.01
CA VAL A 356 17.37 8.21 -10.73
C VAL A 356 17.71 8.55 -12.19
N LEU A 357 18.83 9.22 -12.45
CA LEU A 357 19.31 9.48 -13.82
C LEU A 357 19.51 8.19 -14.61
N LYS A 358 20.19 7.21 -14.02
CA LYS A 358 20.45 5.93 -14.68
C LYS A 358 19.15 5.16 -14.95
N GLN A 359 18.22 5.15 -13.99
CA GLN A 359 16.93 4.50 -14.14
C GLN A 359 16.07 5.21 -15.20
N ALA A 360 15.99 6.54 -15.14
CA ALA A 360 15.25 7.35 -16.09
C ALA A 360 15.83 7.24 -17.51
N GLN A 361 17.15 7.13 -17.67
CA GLN A 361 17.78 6.85 -18.96
C GLN A 361 17.29 5.51 -19.56
N GLN A 362 17.20 4.47 -18.73
CA GLN A 362 16.69 3.16 -19.15
C GLN A 362 15.19 3.22 -19.50
N SER A 363 14.39 3.88 -18.66
CA SER A 363 12.96 4.09 -18.88
C SER A 363 12.69 4.92 -20.14
N LEU A 364 13.46 5.99 -20.39
CA LEU A 364 13.38 6.78 -21.63
C LEU A 364 13.64 5.92 -22.86
N CYS A 365 14.69 5.09 -22.84
CA CYS A 365 15.00 4.19 -23.96
C CYS A 365 13.89 3.17 -24.21
N HIS A 366 13.25 2.67 -23.16
CA HIS A 366 12.17 1.69 -23.28
C HIS A 366 10.87 2.36 -23.74
N LEU A 367 10.46 3.47 -23.14
CA LEU A 367 9.29 4.25 -23.54
C LEU A 367 9.39 4.74 -24.98
N GLU A 368 10.57 5.20 -25.43
CA GLU A 368 10.77 5.58 -26.83
C GLU A 368 10.53 4.40 -27.78
N LYS A 369 11.03 3.19 -27.45
CA LYS A 369 10.74 1.99 -28.23
C LYS A 369 9.25 1.67 -28.27
N VAL A 370 8.54 1.83 -27.14
CA VAL A 370 7.09 1.64 -27.06
C VAL A 370 6.34 2.68 -27.90
N PHE A 371 6.75 3.95 -27.90
CA PHE A 371 6.13 4.98 -28.71
C PHE A 371 6.39 4.79 -30.22
N LEU A 372 7.50 4.17 -30.59
CA LEU A 372 7.89 3.88 -31.98
C LEU A 372 7.31 2.57 -32.55
N THR A 373 6.62 1.73 -31.75
CA THR A 373 6.00 0.50 -32.28
C THR A 373 4.89 0.81 -33.30
N GLU A 374 4.71 -0.05 -34.30
CA GLU A 374 3.73 0.16 -35.38
C GLU A 374 2.27 0.26 -34.89
N ASP A 375 1.56 1.27 -35.37
CA ASP A 375 0.14 1.52 -35.12
C ASP A 375 -0.76 0.77 -36.12
N LEU A 376 -2.02 0.52 -35.76
CA LEU A 376 -2.98 -0.19 -36.60
C LEU A 376 -3.25 0.46 -37.98
N ALA A 377 -2.99 1.76 -38.15
CA ALA A 377 -3.31 2.50 -39.37
C ALA A 377 -2.44 2.11 -40.59
N THR A 378 -1.25 1.55 -40.38
CA THR A 378 -0.37 1.11 -41.48
C THR A 378 -0.79 -0.21 -42.10
N SER A 379 -1.58 -1.03 -41.41
CA SER A 379 -2.01 -2.37 -41.90
C SER A 379 -3.33 -2.36 -42.68
N ALA A 380 -4.10 -1.26 -42.66
CA ALA A 380 -5.47 -1.22 -43.18
C ALA A 380 -5.61 -0.44 -44.51
N LYS A 381 -4.73 -0.68 -45.49
CA LYS A 381 -4.92 -0.23 -46.87
C LYS A 381 -5.54 -1.27 -47.81
N GLY A 382 -6.04 -2.39 -47.29
CA GLY A 382 -6.70 -3.41 -48.11
C GLY A 382 -7.68 -4.26 -47.33
N ALA A 383 -8.89 -3.75 -47.12
CA ALA A 383 -10.11 -4.53 -46.93
C ALA A 383 -11.28 -3.56 -46.70
N THR A 384 -11.88 -3.08 -47.78
CA THR A 384 -13.27 -2.59 -47.75
C THR A 384 -14.15 -3.77 -48.11
N GLU A 385 -14.95 -4.25 -47.16
CA GLU A 385 -16.20 -4.94 -47.47
C GLU A 385 -17.25 -4.61 -46.42
N ASP A 386 -18.44 -4.32 -46.93
CA ASP A 386 -19.59 -3.75 -46.26
C ASP A 386 -20.17 -4.68 -45.18
N ILE A 387 -20.42 -4.13 -43.98
CA ILE A 387 -21.35 -4.72 -43.03
C ILE A 387 -22.29 -3.62 -42.52
N LEU A 388 -23.59 -3.83 -42.77
CA LEU A 388 -24.71 -3.01 -42.33
C LEU A 388 -24.72 -2.84 -40.80
N PRO A 389 -25.11 -1.66 -40.26
CA PRO A 389 -25.28 -1.49 -38.83
C PRO A 389 -26.60 -2.13 -38.39
N ASP A 390 -26.51 -3.18 -37.57
CA ASP A 390 -27.67 -3.68 -36.85
C ASP A 390 -28.00 -2.75 -35.68
N SER A 391 -29.27 -2.38 -35.61
CA SER A 391 -29.81 -1.43 -34.67
C SER A 391 -30.16 -2.12 -33.35
N SER A 392 -29.29 -2.03 -32.35
CA SER A 392 -29.68 -2.11 -30.93
C SER A 392 -28.49 -1.86 -30.00
N GLN A 393 -28.43 -0.65 -29.43
CA GLN A 393 -27.98 -0.39 -28.05
C GLN A 393 -28.07 1.13 -27.79
N GLN A 394 -29.21 1.54 -27.25
CA GLN A 394 -29.31 2.81 -26.53
C GLN A 394 -28.41 2.74 -25.30
N PRO A 395 -27.70 3.83 -24.93
CA PRO A 395 -27.14 3.93 -23.60
C PRO A 395 -28.29 3.89 -22.60
N CYS A 396 -28.22 2.95 -21.65
CA CYS A 396 -29.22 2.83 -20.61
C CYS A 396 -29.12 4.07 -19.70
N ASP A 397 -29.99 5.06 -19.90
CA ASP A 397 -30.18 6.24 -19.06
C ASP A 397 -30.76 5.90 -17.66
N ARG A 398 -30.64 4.66 -17.19
CA ARG A 398 -31.24 4.18 -15.94
C ARG A 398 -30.30 4.12 -14.73
N CYS A 399 -29.09 4.67 -14.85
CA CYS A 399 -28.11 4.77 -13.76
C CYS A 399 -27.76 6.21 -13.37
N LYS A 400 -28.61 7.19 -13.70
CA LYS A 400 -28.58 8.51 -13.05
C LYS A 400 -29.78 8.62 -12.11
N ASP A 401 -29.50 9.10 -10.91
CA ASP A 401 -30.47 9.59 -9.93
C ASP A 401 -31.17 8.56 -9.04
N LYS A 402 -30.38 7.86 -8.20
CA LYS A 402 -30.79 7.53 -6.81
C LYS A 402 -29.59 7.50 -5.85
N HIS A 403 -28.87 8.61 -5.71
CA HIS A 403 -28.19 8.90 -4.45
C HIS A 403 -28.89 10.12 -3.84
N SER A 404 -29.79 9.83 -2.90
CA SER A 404 -30.49 10.86 -2.13
C SER A 404 -29.50 11.50 -1.15
N ASN A 405 -29.49 12.84 -1.06
CA ASN A 405 -28.74 13.65 -0.09
C ASN A 405 -28.90 13.24 1.40
N SER A 406 -29.82 12.32 1.71
CA SER A 406 -30.05 11.75 3.05
C SER A 406 -29.13 10.59 3.42
N ASP A 407 -28.50 9.92 2.44
CA ASP A 407 -27.61 8.77 2.71
C ASP A 407 -26.16 9.23 2.97
N GLU A 408 -25.68 10.28 2.31
CA GLU A 408 -24.34 10.87 2.56
C GLU A 408 -24.17 11.49 3.96
N LYS A 409 -25.27 11.99 4.56
CA LYS A 409 -25.25 12.44 5.97
C LYS A 409 -25.12 11.28 6.96
N ARG A 410 -25.61 10.08 6.61
CA ARG A 410 -25.44 8.87 7.44
C ARG A 410 -24.00 8.35 7.34
N ASP A 411 -23.39 8.41 6.16
CA ASP A 411 -21.99 8.04 5.95
C ASP A 411 -21.02 8.94 6.74
N TYR A 412 -21.34 10.24 6.89
CA TYR A 412 -20.55 11.18 7.70
C TYR A 412 -20.51 10.85 9.21
N TYR A 413 -21.63 10.45 9.81
CA TYR A 413 -21.67 10.06 11.24
C TYR A 413 -21.05 8.68 11.50
N LEU A 414 -21.12 7.76 10.54
CA LEU A 414 -20.39 6.48 10.56
C LEU A 414 -18.88 6.69 10.44
N PHE A 415 -18.42 7.64 9.62
CA PHE A 415 -17.01 7.97 9.41
C PHE A 415 -16.33 8.51 10.69
N GLN A 416 -16.95 9.44 11.41
CA GLN A 416 -16.33 10.03 12.61
C GLN A 416 -16.34 9.09 13.82
N LYS A 417 -17.37 8.23 13.95
CA LYS A 417 -17.47 7.23 15.04
C LYS A 417 -16.57 6.01 14.78
N GLY A 418 -16.39 5.61 13.52
CA GLY A 418 -15.50 4.52 13.11
C GLY A 418 -14.01 4.81 13.29
N SER A 419 -13.58 6.07 13.13
CA SER A 419 -12.17 6.46 13.25
C SER A 419 -11.60 6.26 14.67
N GLU A 420 -12.38 6.58 15.72
CA GLU A 420 -11.96 6.37 17.12
C GLU A 420 -11.94 4.89 17.52
N GLU A 421 -12.80 4.07 16.92
CA GLU A 421 -12.77 2.62 17.10
C GLU A 421 -11.52 2.02 16.45
N ALA A 422 -11.18 2.44 15.23
CA ALA A 422 -9.99 1.99 14.50
C ALA A 422 -8.70 2.33 15.26
N ARG A 423 -8.56 3.56 15.79
CA ARG A 423 -7.39 3.96 16.60
C ARG A 423 -7.24 3.10 17.86
N ARG A 424 -8.34 2.83 18.55
CA ARG A 424 -8.34 1.99 19.76
C ARG A 424 -7.98 0.54 19.42
N LEU A 425 -8.47 0.01 18.30
CA LEU A 425 -8.10 -1.32 17.83
C LEU A 425 -6.60 -1.40 17.53
N TYR A 426 -6.05 -0.43 16.78
CA TYR A 426 -4.62 -0.40 16.48
C TYR A 426 -3.75 -0.29 17.74
N LEU A 427 -4.09 0.59 18.69
CA LEU A 427 -3.36 0.70 19.96
C LEU A 427 -3.43 -0.59 20.80
N ARG A 428 -4.57 -1.28 20.79
CA ARG A 428 -4.72 -2.59 21.43
C ARG A 428 -3.84 -3.65 20.76
N ALA A 429 -3.80 -3.67 19.43
CA ALA A 429 -2.97 -4.60 18.65
C ALA A 429 -1.46 -4.32 18.83
N PHE A 430 -1.06 -3.06 18.92
CA PHE A 430 0.31 -2.63 19.26
C PHE A 430 0.70 -3.08 20.68
N GLY A 431 -0.27 -3.05 21.58
CA GLY A 431 -0.15 -3.51 22.97
C GLY A 431 0.32 -2.39 23.90
N TRP A 432 -0.43 -2.14 24.97
CA TRP A 432 -0.18 -1.05 25.92
C TRP A 432 1.23 -1.06 26.54
N HIS A 433 1.81 -2.24 26.76
CA HIS A 433 3.20 -2.37 27.19
C HIS A 433 4.17 -1.71 26.20
N TRP A 434 4.09 -2.07 24.92
CA TRP A 434 4.97 -1.50 23.89
C TRP A 434 4.71 -0.01 23.69
N VAL A 435 3.46 0.44 23.77
CA VAL A 435 3.13 1.88 23.74
C VAL A 435 3.83 2.63 24.88
N SER A 436 3.74 2.12 26.12
CA SER A 436 4.36 2.77 27.27
C SER A 436 5.90 2.80 27.18
N VAL A 437 6.51 1.69 26.75
CA VAL A 437 7.97 1.58 26.59
C VAL A 437 8.46 2.49 25.47
N THR A 438 7.79 2.54 24.31
CA THR A 438 8.18 3.46 23.23
C THR A 438 8.08 4.90 23.71
N SER A 439 6.95 5.32 24.27
CA SER A 439 6.79 6.68 24.80
C SER A 439 7.89 7.04 25.82
N LEU A 440 8.21 6.15 26.76
CA LEU A 440 9.25 6.39 27.77
C LEU A 440 10.65 6.52 27.14
N VAL A 441 11.02 5.65 26.20
CA VAL A 441 12.32 5.72 25.54
C VAL A 441 12.43 7.01 24.71
N TYR A 442 11.40 7.39 23.97
CA TYR A 442 11.40 8.65 23.22
C TYR A 442 11.48 9.88 24.14
N LEU A 443 10.81 9.88 25.30
CA LEU A 443 10.97 10.92 26.32
C LEU A 443 12.40 10.98 26.86
N SER A 444 13.04 9.82 27.07
CA SER A 444 14.45 9.77 27.50
C SER A 444 15.41 10.32 26.44
N VAL A 445 15.18 10.03 25.15
CA VAL A 445 15.93 10.63 24.03
C VAL A 445 15.81 12.16 24.07
N CYS A 446 14.60 12.67 24.30
CA CYS A 446 14.33 14.09 24.41
C CYS A 446 15.09 14.72 25.61
N ALA A 447 15.03 14.09 26.78
CA ALA A 447 15.72 14.57 27.98
C ALA A 447 17.24 14.63 27.80
N VAL A 448 17.85 13.60 27.19
CA VAL A 448 19.29 13.58 26.91
C VAL A 448 19.66 14.65 25.88
N SER A 449 18.81 14.88 24.86
CA SER A 449 19.05 15.95 23.89
C SER A 449 19.06 17.34 24.52
N LEU A 450 18.13 17.61 25.45
CA LEU A 450 18.09 18.85 26.22
C LEU A 450 19.31 19.00 27.13
N ALA A 451 19.73 17.92 27.79
CA ALA A 451 20.93 17.92 28.62
C ALA A 451 22.20 18.22 27.80
N GLN A 452 22.29 17.66 26.59
CA GLN A 452 23.40 17.90 25.68
C GLN A 452 23.48 19.37 25.23
N ASP A 453 22.34 19.97 24.86
CA ASP A 453 22.25 21.38 24.50
C ASP A 453 22.59 22.30 25.68
N ALA A 454 22.15 21.95 26.89
CA ALA A 454 22.47 22.68 28.12
C ALA A 454 23.97 22.62 28.45
N VAL A 455 24.61 21.45 28.33
CA VAL A 455 26.06 21.29 28.53
C VAL A 455 26.86 22.13 27.54
N LEU A 456 26.43 22.17 26.27
CA LEU A 456 27.08 23.01 25.26
C LEU A 456 26.97 24.49 25.62
N SER A 457 25.80 24.95 26.07
CA SER A 457 25.59 26.34 26.48
C SER A 457 26.46 26.71 27.69
N MET A 458 26.48 25.89 28.75
CA MET A 458 27.32 26.09 29.93
C MET A 458 28.81 26.13 29.56
N TRP A 459 29.26 25.23 28.69
CA TRP A 459 30.66 25.19 28.24
C TRP A 459 31.06 26.52 27.57
N THR A 460 30.19 27.10 26.74
CA THR A 460 30.48 28.39 26.11
C THR A 460 30.48 29.59 27.07
N GLY A 461 29.74 29.51 28.18
CA GLY A 461 29.77 30.53 29.23
C GLY A 461 31.07 30.47 30.02
N GLU A 462 31.40 29.30 30.56
CA GLU A 462 32.59 29.07 31.38
C GLU A 462 33.90 29.31 30.61
N ALA A 463 33.92 29.01 29.31
CA ALA A 463 35.09 29.24 28.46
C ALA A 463 35.51 30.72 28.37
N LYS A 464 34.61 31.67 28.67
CA LYS A 464 34.92 33.12 28.69
C LYS A 464 35.60 33.58 29.96
N GLU A 465 35.41 32.86 31.07
CA GLU A 465 35.84 33.29 32.41
C GLU A 465 37.22 32.71 32.81
N VAL A 466 37.64 31.60 32.20
CA VAL A 466 38.90 30.93 32.54
C VAL A 466 40.11 31.69 32.00
N GLN A 467 41.02 32.08 32.89
CA GLN A 467 42.32 32.66 32.56
C GLN A 467 43.44 31.65 32.87
N GLY A 468 44.22 31.26 31.85
CA GLY A 468 45.37 30.35 31.97
C GLY A 468 45.22 29.01 31.23
N LEU A 469 46.33 28.50 30.65
CA LEU A 469 46.33 27.31 29.79
C LEU A 469 45.97 26.00 30.52
N GLU A 470 46.41 25.81 31.77
CA GLU A 470 46.16 24.57 32.52
C GLU A 470 44.68 24.44 32.91
N GLY A 471 44.07 25.49 33.47
CA GLY A 471 42.65 25.52 33.80
C GLY A 471 41.75 25.36 32.57
N TRP A 472 42.15 25.94 31.43
CA TRP A 472 41.43 25.75 30.16
C TRP A 472 41.49 24.31 29.65
N ARG A 473 42.65 23.65 29.75
CA ARG A 473 42.81 22.23 29.34
C ARG A 473 41.97 21.28 30.17
N GLU A 474 41.89 21.49 31.48
CA GLU A 474 41.05 20.68 32.37
C GLU A 474 39.56 20.87 32.09
N LEU A 475 39.10 22.13 31.97
CA LEU A 475 37.71 22.46 31.63
C LEU A 475 37.32 21.87 30.27
N ARG A 476 38.16 22.08 29.25
CA ARG A 476 37.98 21.54 27.90
C ARG A 476 37.80 20.03 27.93
N ASN A 477 38.74 19.31 28.52
CA ASN A 477 38.72 17.84 28.52
C ASN A 477 37.50 17.30 29.28
N SER A 478 37.14 17.93 30.41
CA SER A 478 35.96 17.57 31.19
C SER A 478 34.66 17.77 30.40
N ARG A 479 34.42 18.97 29.86
CA ARG A 479 33.19 19.30 29.11
C ARG A 479 33.07 18.53 27.80
N LEU A 480 34.18 18.36 27.06
CA LEU A 480 34.22 17.58 25.83
C LEU A 480 33.87 16.11 26.11
N SER A 481 34.38 15.53 27.21
CA SER A 481 34.05 14.15 27.60
C SER A 481 32.59 13.98 28.02
N ALA A 482 32.02 14.94 28.76
CA ALA A 482 30.61 14.93 29.15
C ALA A 482 29.68 15.03 27.93
N TYR A 483 30.00 15.92 26.98
CA TYR A 483 29.26 16.06 25.72
C TYR A 483 29.33 14.79 24.86
N ALA A 484 30.51 14.15 24.78
CA ALA A 484 30.69 12.88 24.09
C ALA A 484 29.87 11.74 24.71
N LEU A 485 29.86 11.63 26.05
CA LEU A 485 29.12 10.60 26.76
C LEU A 485 27.60 10.76 26.58
N LEU A 486 27.09 12.00 26.65
CA LEU A 486 25.67 12.29 26.40
C LEU A 486 25.26 11.96 24.96
N GLY A 487 26.12 12.26 23.97
CA GLY A 487 25.85 11.89 22.58
C GLY A 487 25.84 10.38 22.34
N LEU A 488 26.74 9.62 22.97
CA LEU A 488 26.71 8.15 22.94
C LEU A 488 25.45 7.58 23.62
N LEU A 489 25.05 8.16 24.75
CA LEU A 489 23.80 7.79 25.41
C LEU A 489 22.58 8.08 24.53
N GLN A 490 22.54 9.24 23.87
CA GLN A 490 21.49 9.59 22.92
C GLN A 490 21.43 8.60 21.76
N ALA A 491 22.58 8.22 21.19
CA ALA A 491 22.69 7.24 20.11
C ALA A 491 22.09 5.88 20.51
N LEU A 492 22.44 5.39 21.71
CA LEU A 492 21.90 4.15 22.26
C LEU A 492 20.38 4.23 22.45
N LEU A 493 19.87 5.32 23.03
CA LEU A 493 18.44 5.51 23.26
C LEU A 493 17.64 5.62 21.96
N VAL A 494 18.19 6.23 20.91
CA VAL A 494 17.57 6.27 19.57
C VAL A 494 17.46 4.87 18.96
N CYS A 495 18.51 4.06 19.07
CA CYS A 495 18.45 2.64 18.67
C CYS A 495 17.37 1.88 19.44
N CYS A 496 17.31 2.04 20.77
CA CYS A 496 16.27 1.44 21.59
C CYS A 496 14.86 1.92 21.18
N ALA A 497 14.70 3.21 20.87
CA ALA A 497 13.42 3.79 20.44
C ALA A 497 12.93 3.18 19.12
N ALA A 498 13.84 3.05 18.14
CA ALA A 498 13.53 2.44 16.86
C ALA A 498 13.23 0.93 16.98
N TYR A 499 13.98 0.22 17.83
CA TYR A 499 13.72 -1.19 18.13
C TYR A 499 12.34 -1.39 18.78
N CYS A 500 12.00 -0.61 19.80
CA CYS A 500 10.71 -0.73 20.48
C CYS A 500 9.54 -0.42 19.53
N LEU A 501 9.69 0.59 18.65
CA LEU A 501 8.68 0.95 17.67
C LEU A 501 8.46 -0.17 16.64
N THR A 502 9.53 -0.75 16.12
CA THR A 502 9.46 -1.86 15.14
C THR A 502 8.88 -3.13 15.74
N CYS A 503 9.23 -3.48 16.98
CA CYS A 503 8.61 -4.61 17.68
C CYS A 503 7.11 -4.40 17.92
N GLY A 504 6.71 -3.20 18.34
CA GLY A 504 5.30 -2.86 18.55
C GLY A 504 4.49 -2.88 17.25
N SER A 505 5.04 -2.35 16.15
CA SER A 505 4.36 -2.34 14.85
C SER A 505 4.23 -3.75 14.25
N LEU A 506 5.26 -4.59 14.34
CA LEU A 506 5.19 -5.99 13.88
C LEU A 506 4.16 -6.80 14.66
N ARG A 507 4.01 -6.54 15.96
CA ARG A 507 2.96 -7.17 16.77
C ARG A 507 1.56 -6.70 16.34
N ALA A 508 1.38 -5.39 16.11
CA ALA A 508 0.11 -4.86 15.64
C ALA A 508 -0.28 -5.48 14.30
N SER A 509 0.66 -5.48 13.36
CA SER A 509 0.56 -6.09 12.03
C SER A 509 0.18 -7.57 12.06
N HIS A 510 0.84 -8.38 12.90
CA HIS A 510 0.51 -9.80 13.07
C HIS A 510 -0.91 -9.98 13.63
N THR A 511 -1.24 -9.24 14.70
CA THR A 511 -2.52 -9.37 15.41
C THR A 511 -3.68 -8.99 14.48
N LEU A 512 -3.60 -7.84 13.81
CA LEU A 512 -4.63 -7.38 12.87
C LEU A 512 -4.81 -8.32 11.68
N HIS A 513 -3.73 -8.85 11.11
CA HIS A 513 -3.82 -9.84 10.04
C HIS A 513 -4.48 -11.15 10.52
N SER A 514 -4.12 -11.63 11.72
CA SER A 514 -4.70 -12.85 12.28
C SER A 514 -6.18 -12.69 12.62
N GLU A 515 -6.58 -11.55 13.19
CA GLU A 515 -7.98 -11.23 13.48
C GLU A 515 -8.77 -11.13 12.17
N LEU A 516 -8.28 -10.38 11.18
CA LEU A 516 -8.90 -10.26 9.86
C LEU A 516 -9.07 -11.62 9.17
N LEU A 517 -8.03 -12.47 9.17
CA LEU A 517 -8.08 -13.81 8.59
C LEU A 517 -9.13 -14.68 9.29
N SER A 518 -9.16 -14.64 10.63
CA SER A 518 -10.15 -15.39 11.40
C SER A 518 -11.58 -14.89 11.14
N ASP A 519 -11.76 -13.58 11.06
CA ASP A 519 -13.04 -12.93 10.81
C ASP A 519 -13.58 -13.27 9.42
N VAL A 520 -12.71 -13.30 8.40
CA VAL A 520 -13.10 -13.64 7.03
C VAL A 520 -13.40 -15.13 6.89
N LEU A 521 -12.61 -16.00 7.52
CA LEU A 521 -12.88 -17.44 7.51
C LEU A 521 -14.13 -17.84 8.30
N GLN A 522 -14.65 -16.98 9.17
CA GLN A 522 -15.91 -17.19 9.89
C GLN A 522 -17.12 -16.59 9.18
N LEU A 523 -16.96 -15.96 8.00
CA LEU A 523 -18.10 -15.42 7.26
C LEU A 523 -19.00 -16.54 6.69
N PRO A 524 -20.32 -16.34 6.60
CA PRO A 524 -21.23 -17.33 6.03
C PRO A 524 -21.04 -17.49 4.53
N VAL A 525 -21.27 -18.70 4.00
CA VAL A 525 -21.19 -18.96 2.54
C VAL A 525 -22.10 -18.00 1.74
N GLN A 526 -23.24 -17.60 2.28
CA GLN A 526 -24.16 -16.63 1.63
C GLN A 526 -23.62 -15.19 1.55
N SER A 527 -22.66 -14.84 2.41
CA SER A 527 -21.99 -13.54 2.35
C SER A 527 -20.99 -13.42 1.20
N GLN A 528 -20.85 -14.46 0.36
CA GLN A 528 -20.07 -14.44 -0.88
C GLN A 528 -20.54 -13.40 -1.91
N LYS A 529 -21.67 -12.72 -1.66
CA LYS A 529 -22.05 -11.47 -2.35
C LYS A 529 -21.15 -10.28 -2.01
N ILE A 530 -20.32 -10.36 -0.96
CA ILE A 530 -19.28 -9.37 -0.67
C ILE A 530 -18.27 -9.43 -1.82
N ASP A 531 -18.01 -8.29 -2.45
CA ASP A 531 -17.07 -8.18 -3.56
C ASP A 531 -15.71 -8.78 -3.16
N ALA A 532 -15.32 -9.89 -3.81
CA ALA A 532 -14.03 -10.54 -3.55
C ALA A 532 -12.84 -9.59 -3.79
N ARG A 533 -13.04 -8.56 -4.63
CA ARG A 533 -12.08 -7.47 -4.85
C ARG A 533 -11.83 -6.66 -3.58
N TRP A 534 -12.89 -6.36 -2.81
CA TRP A 534 -12.81 -5.60 -1.58
C TRP A 534 -12.06 -6.38 -0.48
N LEU A 535 -12.37 -7.68 -0.33
CA LEU A 535 -11.65 -8.56 0.59
C LEU A 535 -10.17 -8.69 0.22
N LEU A 536 -9.89 -8.82 -1.09
CA LEU A 536 -8.52 -8.87 -1.57
C LEU A 536 -7.77 -7.57 -1.23
N GLN A 537 -8.37 -6.42 -1.48
CA GLN A 537 -7.80 -5.11 -1.16
C GLN A 537 -7.47 -4.97 0.34
N ALA A 538 -8.34 -5.49 1.21
CA ALA A 538 -8.12 -5.50 2.65
C ALA A 538 -6.86 -6.28 3.05
N PHE A 539 -6.64 -7.46 2.46
CA PHE A 539 -5.47 -8.29 2.74
C PHE A 539 -4.17 -7.82 2.09
N THR A 540 -4.25 -7.09 0.97
CA THR A 540 -3.07 -6.65 0.22
C THR A 540 -2.71 -5.21 0.52
N GLN A 541 -3.48 -4.27 -0.03
CA GLN A 541 -3.17 -2.84 -0.01
C GLN A 541 -3.35 -2.24 1.38
N ASP A 542 -4.48 -2.52 2.04
CA ASP A 542 -4.75 -1.97 3.37
C ASP A 542 -3.80 -2.55 4.42
N MET A 543 -3.43 -3.84 4.31
CA MET A 543 -2.41 -4.44 5.18
C MET A 543 -1.02 -3.84 4.94
N GLN A 544 -0.66 -3.52 3.68
CA GLN A 544 0.60 -2.86 3.38
C GLN A 544 0.72 -1.48 4.03
N VAL A 545 -0.37 -0.70 4.05
CA VAL A 545 -0.42 0.60 4.75
C VAL A 545 -0.12 0.42 6.25
N VAL A 546 -0.72 -0.59 6.88
CA VAL A 546 -0.50 -0.92 8.30
C VAL A 546 0.93 -1.40 8.57
N ASP A 547 1.51 -2.17 7.66
CA ASP A 547 2.85 -2.76 7.82
C ASP A 547 3.98 -1.75 7.64
N GLU A 548 3.85 -0.85 6.67
CA GLU A 548 4.96 -0.02 6.20
C GLU A 548 4.75 1.48 6.41
N GLU A 549 3.58 2.03 6.10
CA GLU A 549 3.35 3.48 6.12
C GLU A 549 3.02 3.98 7.52
N LEU A 550 2.09 3.32 8.21
CA LEU A 550 1.63 3.73 9.53
C LEU A 550 2.76 3.82 10.57
N PRO A 551 3.74 2.87 10.66
CA PRO A 551 4.85 2.99 11.59
C PRO A 551 5.80 4.16 11.26
N LYS A 552 6.01 4.48 9.98
CA LYS A 552 6.82 5.62 9.53
C LYS A 552 6.16 6.94 9.94
N HIS A 553 4.86 7.09 9.68
CA HIS A 553 4.12 8.28 10.06
C HIS A 553 4.01 8.43 11.57
N LEU A 554 3.84 7.34 12.32
CA LEU A 554 3.84 7.34 13.79
C LEU A 554 5.19 7.81 14.36
N HIS A 555 6.31 7.34 13.80
CA HIS A 555 7.64 7.83 14.17
C HIS A 555 7.77 9.34 13.93
N SER A 556 7.42 9.79 12.71
CA SER A 556 7.50 11.19 12.32
C SER A 556 6.68 12.08 13.26
N TRP A 557 5.43 11.68 13.54
CA TRP A 557 4.53 12.38 14.46
C TRP A 557 5.10 12.49 15.87
N LEU A 558 5.56 11.37 16.45
CA LEU A 558 6.09 11.34 17.82
C LEU A 558 7.37 12.17 17.94
N LYS A 559 8.28 12.06 16.96
CA LYS A 559 9.52 12.85 16.92
C LYS A 559 9.23 14.34 16.82
N SER A 560 8.35 14.76 15.90
CA SER A 560 8.01 16.17 15.73
C SER A 560 7.30 16.75 16.96
N LEU A 561 6.40 15.99 17.60
CA LEU A 561 5.75 16.41 18.85
C LEU A 561 6.77 16.66 19.96
N LEU A 562 7.73 15.75 20.14
CA LEU A 562 8.77 15.89 21.14
C LEU A 562 9.73 17.06 20.84
N ASP A 563 10.08 17.29 19.57
CA ASP A 563 10.90 18.44 19.18
C ASP A 563 10.20 19.78 19.47
N ILE A 564 8.90 19.88 19.19
CA ILE A 564 8.10 21.07 19.49
C ILE A 564 8.03 21.31 21.01
N LEU A 565 7.75 20.27 21.80
CA LEU A 565 7.70 20.37 23.26
C LEU A 565 9.07 20.71 23.86
N SER A 566 10.13 20.06 23.39
CA SER A 566 11.52 20.30 23.78
C SER A 566 11.94 21.75 23.55
N THR A 567 11.68 22.27 22.34
CA THR A 567 12.03 23.65 21.99
C THR A 567 11.23 24.69 22.78
N ILE A 568 9.91 24.51 22.95
CA ILE A 568 9.09 25.44 23.73
C ILE A 568 9.49 25.44 25.21
N THR A 569 9.72 24.26 25.80
CA THR A 569 10.12 24.15 27.21
C THR A 569 11.49 24.77 27.45
N LEU A 570 12.46 24.53 26.57
CA LEU A 570 13.78 25.14 26.66
C LEU A 570 13.74 26.67 26.51
N ILE A 571 13.03 27.19 25.49
CA ILE A 571 12.90 28.64 25.30
C ILE A 571 12.18 29.29 26.49
N SER A 572 11.15 28.65 27.04
CA SER A 572 10.43 29.15 28.21
C SER A 572 11.26 29.11 29.50
N PHE A 573 12.17 28.14 29.62
CA PHE A 573 13.13 28.06 30.73
C PHE A 573 14.17 29.18 30.64
N ILE A 574 14.72 29.42 29.44
CA ILE A 574 15.69 30.49 29.20
C ILE A 574 15.01 31.86 29.37
N MET A 575 13.82 32.03 28.78
CA MET A 575 13.07 33.28 28.74
C MET A 575 11.65 33.10 29.33
N PRO A 576 11.45 33.28 30.65
CA PRO A 576 10.13 33.10 31.28
C PRO A 576 9.04 34.00 30.69
N VAL A 577 9.38 35.20 30.22
CA VAL A 577 8.42 36.13 29.58
C VAL A 577 7.78 35.53 28.32
N PHE A 578 8.51 34.66 27.61
CA PHE A 578 7.98 33.98 26.43
C PHE A 578 6.78 33.08 26.75
N SER A 579 6.63 32.60 27.99
CA SER A 579 5.51 31.73 28.39
C SER A 579 4.14 32.40 28.21
N LEU A 580 4.08 33.73 28.28
CA LEU A 580 2.86 34.52 28.01
C LEU A 580 2.45 34.43 26.53
N ALA A 581 3.41 34.34 25.62
CA ALA A 581 3.18 34.22 24.17
C ALA A 581 2.88 32.78 23.73
N VAL A 582 3.20 31.76 24.53
CA VAL A 582 2.97 30.34 24.19
C VAL A 582 1.47 30.04 24.01
N CYS A 583 0.61 30.50 24.91
CA CYS A 583 -0.84 30.27 24.85
C CYS A 583 -1.49 30.75 23.52
N PRO A 584 -1.32 32.01 23.08
CA PRO A 584 -1.89 32.47 21.82
C PRO A 584 -1.28 31.75 20.60
N LEU A 585 0.00 31.39 20.64
CA LEU A 585 0.65 30.63 19.56
C LEU A 585 0.08 29.21 19.44
N ILE A 586 -0.16 28.52 20.56
CA ILE A 586 -0.79 27.20 20.58
C ILE A 586 -2.22 27.28 20.01
N ILE A 587 -3.00 28.29 20.38
CA ILE A 587 -4.36 28.50 19.85
C ILE A 587 -4.32 28.73 18.33
N LEU A 588 -3.39 29.57 17.86
CA LEU A 588 -3.20 29.84 16.43
C LEU A 588 -2.83 28.54 15.69
N PHE A 589 -1.88 27.78 16.22
CA PHE A 589 -1.42 26.51 15.67
C PHE A 589 -2.57 25.51 15.53
N PHE A 590 -3.33 25.25 16.60
CA PHE A 590 -4.45 24.30 16.56
C PHE A 590 -5.58 24.77 15.63
N ARG A 591 -5.82 26.08 15.52
CA ARG A 591 -6.78 26.59 14.53
C ARG A 591 -6.32 26.30 13.10
N ILE A 592 -5.06 26.62 12.76
CA ILE A 592 -4.52 26.33 11.42
C ILE A 592 -4.55 24.83 11.14
N GLN A 593 -4.08 24.01 12.08
CA GLN A 593 -4.05 22.56 11.97
C GLN A 593 -5.44 21.96 11.76
N SER A 594 -6.44 22.39 12.53
CA SER A 594 -7.82 21.89 12.40
C SER A 594 -8.39 22.14 11.01
N HIS A 595 -8.18 23.34 10.46
CA HIS A 595 -8.61 23.67 9.10
C HIS A 595 -7.85 22.85 8.04
N PHE A 596 -6.53 22.74 8.18
CA PHE A 596 -5.69 21.96 7.28
C PHE A 596 -6.07 20.48 7.27
N SER A 597 -6.04 19.83 8.44
CA SER A 597 -6.30 18.39 8.58
C SER A 597 -7.66 17.98 8.05
N SER A 598 -8.70 18.79 8.29
CA SER A 598 -10.06 18.51 7.80
C SER A 598 -10.13 18.53 6.26
N ALA A 599 -9.49 19.53 5.63
CA ALA A 599 -9.51 19.66 4.16
C ALA A 599 -8.59 18.65 3.48
N HIS A 600 -7.36 18.51 3.97
CA HIS A 600 -6.32 17.67 3.38
C HIS A 600 -6.69 16.18 3.41
N MET A 601 -7.25 15.69 4.53
CA MET A 601 -7.73 14.31 4.65
C MET A 601 -8.76 13.96 3.56
N ARG A 602 -9.67 14.89 3.25
CA ARG A 602 -10.74 14.67 2.28
C ARG A 602 -10.22 14.67 0.84
N ILE A 603 -9.27 15.56 0.54
CA ILE A 603 -8.59 15.58 -0.75
C ILE A 603 -7.81 14.27 -0.96
N ARG A 604 -7.08 13.81 0.06
CA ARG A 604 -6.40 12.51 0.05
C ARG A 604 -7.35 11.33 -0.10
N HIS A 605 -8.53 11.37 0.50
CA HIS A 605 -9.54 10.33 0.30
C HIS A 605 -10.02 10.27 -1.16
N MET A 606 -10.23 11.43 -1.79
CA MET A 606 -10.54 11.49 -3.22
C MET A 606 -9.41 10.97 -4.11
N GLU A 607 -8.15 11.13 -3.68
CA GLU A 607 -6.98 10.54 -4.36
C GLU A 607 -6.92 9.01 -4.18
N ALA A 608 -7.31 8.51 -3.01
CA ALA A 608 -7.29 7.08 -2.68
C ALA A 608 -8.43 6.28 -3.34
N ASN A 609 -9.54 6.93 -3.70
CA ASN A 609 -10.62 6.32 -4.48
C ASN A 609 -10.19 6.25 -5.96
N PRO A 610 -9.80 5.06 -6.47
CA PRO A 610 -8.97 5.00 -7.65
C PRO A 610 -9.83 5.01 -8.91
N VAL A 611 -10.05 6.19 -9.46
CA VAL A 611 -10.37 6.32 -10.89
C VAL A 611 -9.20 5.76 -11.76
N SER A 612 -8.00 5.63 -11.18
CA SER A 612 -6.76 5.09 -11.80
C SER A 612 -6.68 3.56 -11.95
N VAL A 613 -7.26 2.76 -11.05
CA VAL A 613 -7.27 1.28 -11.20
C VAL A 613 -8.29 0.87 -12.26
N THR A 614 -9.42 1.58 -12.32
CA THR A 614 -10.39 1.43 -13.40
C THR A 614 -9.82 1.84 -14.77
N SER A 615 -8.84 2.73 -14.88
CA SER A 615 -8.34 3.17 -16.20
C SER A 615 -7.46 2.12 -16.88
N LEU A 616 -6.59 1.40 -16.15
CA LEU A 616 -5.76 0.34 -16.77
C LEU A 616 -6.60 -0.91 -17.10
N GLU A 617 -7.51 -1.29 -16.21
CA GLU A 617 -8.47 -2.38 -16.47
C GLU A 617 -9.44 -2.04 -17.62
N CYS A 618 -9.91 -0.78 -17.71
CA CYS A 618 -10.69 -0.31 -18.86
C CYS A 618 -9.86 -0.36 -20.15
N VAL A 619 -8.58 0.02 -20.14
CA VAL A 619 -7.73 -0.13 -21.33
C VAL A 619 -7.56 -1.60 -21.69
N THR A 620 -7.31 -2.50 -20.74
CA THR A 620 -7.21 -3.94 -21.06
C THR A 620 -8.51 -4.50 -21.61
N HIS A 621 -9.66 -4.15 -21.01
CA HIS A 621 -10.99 -4.60 -21.46
C HIS A 621 -11.41 -4.00 -22.81
N CYS A 622 -11.16 -2.70 -23.06
CA CYS A 622 -11.44 -2.04 -24.34
C CYS A 622 -10.63 -2.66 -25.49
N VAL A 623 -9.41 -3.12 -25.21
CA VAL A 623 -8.48 -3.67 -26.22
C VAL A 623 -8.63 -5.20 -26.34
N GLU A 624 -9.19 -5.91 -25.35
CA GLU A 624 -9.54 -7.35 -25.45
C GLU A 624 -10.82 -7.62 -26.25
N ALA A 625 -11.71 -6.63 -26.41
CA ALA A 625 -12.89 -6.76 -27.25
C ALA A 625 -12.51 -6.82 -28.75
N PRO A 626 -12.61 -7.99 -29.43
CA PRO A 626 -12.09 -8.16 -30.80
C PRO A 626 -12.86 -7.39 -31.89
N LEU A 627 -13.91 -6.66 -31.52
CA LEU A 627 -14.92 -6.05 -32.42
C LEU A 627 -15.08 -4.53 -32.25
N SER A 628 -14.20 -3.86 -31.50
CA SER A 628 -14.32 -2.42 -31.26
C SER A 628 -13.91 -1.59 -32.47
N GLY A 629 -14.89 -1.06 -33.22
CA GLY A 629 -14.67 -0.09 -34.31
C GLY A 629 -13.97 1.20 -33.85
N PRO A 630 -13.47 2.04 -34.77
CA PRO A 630 -12.66 3.22 -34.47
C PRO A 630 -13.33 4.20 -33.50
N LYS A 631 -14.66 4.37 -33.61
CA LYS A 631 -15.45 5.22 -32.71
C LYS A 631 -15.45 4.75 -31.26
N HIS A 632 -15.44 3.43 -31.01
CA HIS A 632 -15.42 2.89 -29.64
C HIS A 632 -14.07 3.12 -28.98
N ARG A 633 -12.97 3.04 -29.74
CA ARG A 633 -11.62 3.34 -29.27
C ARG A 633 -11.45 4.81 -28.90
N GLU A 634 -11.98 5.72 -29.70
CA GLU A 634 -11.99 7.15 -29.38
C GLU A 634 -12.78 7.46 -28.11
N VAL A 635 -13.95 6.83 -27.91
CA VAL A 635 -14.75 6.97 -26.68
C VAL A 635 -14.02 6.40 -25.45
N CYS A 636 -13.33 5.26 -25.61
CA CYS A 636 -12.52 4.71 -24.51
C CYS A 636 -11.33 5.63 -24.17
N LEU A 637 -10.67 6.21 -25.17
CA LEU A 637 -9.58 7.16 -24.98
C LEU A 637 -10.07 8.44 -24.27
N THR A 638 -11.20 9.01 -24.66
CA THR A 638 -11.75 10.20 -23.99
C THR A 638 -12.08 9.92 -22.53
N HIS A 639 -12.64 8.74 -22.22
CA HIS A 639 -12.87 8.32 -20.84
C HIS A 639 -11.57 8.20 -20.03
N CYS A 640 -10.50 7.64 -20.61
CA CYS A 640 -9.20 7.53 -19.97
C CYS A 640 -8.55 8.91 -19.72
N LEU A 641 -8.61 9.82 -20.69
CA LEU A 641 -8.10 11.18 -20.55
C LEU A 641 -8.89 12.00 -19.52
N GLN A 642 -10.21 11.79 -19.44
CA GLN A 642 -11.06 12.43 -18.43
C GLN A 642 -10.75 11.91 -17.02
N ALA A 643 -10.54 10.61 -16.86
CA ALA A 643 -10.06 10.00 -15.62
C ALA A 643 -8.69 10.58 -15.18
N LEU A 644 -7.76 10.71 -16.13
CA LEU A 644 -6.45 11.31 -15.88
C LEU A 644 -6.57 12.79 -15.47
N HIS A 645 -7.47 13.54 -16.12
CA HIS A 645 -7.75 14.94 -15.77
C HIS A 645 -8.29 15.08 -14.35
N GLN A 646 -9.23 14.22 -13.94
CA GLN A 646 -9.74 14.21 -12.57
C GLN A 646 -8.63 13.91 -11.55
N ASN A 647 -7.76 12.93 -11.84
CA ASN A 647 -6.62 12.62 -10.98
C ASN A 647 -5.64 13.80 -10.88
N LEU A 648 -5.35 14.47 -12.00
CA LEU A 648 -4.47 15.65 -12.02
C LEU A 648 -5.08 16.81 -11.20
N LEU A 649 -6.40 17.03 -11.30
CA LEU A 649 -7.12 18.04 -10.55
C LEU A 649 -7.05 17.79 -9.03
N VAL A 650 -7.23 16.54 -8.60
CA VAL A 650 -7.06 16.16 -7.18
C VAL A 650 -5.62 16.37 -6.73
N LYS A 651 -4.63 15.93 -7.52
CA LYS A 651 -3.19 16.14 -7.24
C LYS A 651 -2.84 17.63 -7.10
N TYR A 652 -3.36 18.49 -7.96
CA TYR A 652 -3.14 19.94 -7.90
C TYR A 652 -3.66 20.56 -6.60
N ASN A 653 -4.91 20.25 -6.25
CA ASN A 653 -5.53 20.76 -5.03
C ASN A 653 -4.79 20.26 -3.77
N LYS A 654 -4.25 19.03 -3.80
CA LYS A 654 -3.36 18.50 -2.75
C LYS A 654 -2.07 19.31 -2.63
N ILE A 655 -1.34 19.51 -3.73
CA ILE A 655 -0.08 20.28 -3.73
C ILE A 655 -0.31 21.70 -3.22
N ILE A 656 -1.40 22.35 -3.65
CA ILE A 656 -1.77 23.69 -3.20
C ILE A 656 -2.08 23.70 -1.69
N SER A 657 -2.86 22.73 -1.21
CA SER A 657 -3.19 22.58 0.21
C SER A 657 -1.95 22.38 1.08
N GLU A 658 -1.00 21.54 0.65
CA GLU A 658 0.26 21.30 1.35
C GLU A 658 1.14 22.55 1.38
N SER A 659 1.26 23.24 0.24
CA SER A 659 2.07 24.46 0.13
C SER A 659 1.51 25.59 0.99
N TRP A 660 0.18 25.75 1.01
CA TRP A 660 -0.48 26.73 1.88
C TRP A 660 -0.19 26.44 3.35
N ALA A 661 -0.35 25.20 3.78
CA ALA A 661 -0.11 24.82 5.17
C ALA A 661 1.34 25.03 5.58
N ALA A 662 2.29 24.61 4.73
CA ALA A 662 3.71 24.75 5.00
C ALA A 662 4.13 26.22 5.16
N LEU A 663 3.59 27.12 4.33
CA LEU A 663 3.81 28.56 4.48
C LEU A 663 3.26 29.11 5.81
N GLN A 664 2.08 28.67 6.24
CA GLN A 664 1.48 29.12 7.51
C GLN A 664 2.30 28.63 8.73
N PHE A 665 2.73 27.37 8.75
CA PHE A 665 3.52 26.82 9.86
C PHE A 665 4.93 27.41 9.91
N ASP A 666 5.57 27.65 8.77
CA ASP A 666 6.83 28.40 8.72
C ASP A 666 6.64 29.86 9.18
N GLY A 667 5.49 30.47 8.88
CA GLY A 667 5.11 31.78 9.40
C GLY A 667 5.01 31.80 10.93
N VAL A 668 4.36 30.80 11.53
CA VAL A 668 4.32 30.63 13.00
C VAL A 668 5.73 30.46 13.57
N ALA A 669 6.59 29.66 12.93
CA ALA A 669 7.98 29.51 13.33
C ALA A 669 8.77 30.83 13.22
N GLY A 670 8.53 31.63 12.18
CA GLY A 670 9.11 32.96 12.01
C GLY A 670 8.66 33.94 13.12
N ILE A 671 7.39 33.88 13.54
CA ILE A 671 6.88 34.66 14.68
C ILE A 671 7.57 34.24 15.97
N VAL A 672 7.75 32.93 16.22
CA VAL A 672 8.50 32.43 17.39
C VAL A 672 9.92 32.97 17.38
N LEU A 673 10.63 32.87 16.25
CA LEU A 673 12.00 33.37 16.13
C LEU A 673 12.09 34.89 16.37
N PHE A 674 11.13 35.66 15.85
CA PHE A 674 11.08 37.11 16.05
C PHE A 674 10.78 37.49 17.51
N LEU A 675 9.84 36.81 18.18
CA LEU A 675 9.56 37.05 19.60
C LEU A 675 10.76 36.69 20.47
N VAL A 676 11.43 35.57 20.18
CA VAL A 676 12.65 35.18 20.89
C VAL A 676 13.75 36.21 20.67
N SER A 677 13.99 36.67 19.44
CA SER A 677 15.01 37.68 19.19
C SER A 677 14.70 38.99 19.91
N LEU A 678 13.45 39.47 19.89
CA LEU A 678 13.06 40.70 20.59
C LEU A 678 13.25 40.63 22.12
N ILE A 679 12.77 39.57 22.76
CA ILE A 679 12.88 39.40 24.22
C ILE A 679 14.35 39.32 24.64
N LEU A 680 15.20 38.77 23.77
CA LEU A 680 16.63 38.61 24.00
C LEU A 680 17.42 39.92 23.97
N LEU A 681 16.90 40.96 23.32
CA LEU A 681 17.50 42.29 23.34
C LEU A 681 17.30 42.99 24.69
N GLU A 682 16.18 42.72 25.36
CA GLU A 682 15.83 43.37 26.64
C GLU A 682 16.35 42.60 27.85
N THR A 683 16.67 41.31 27.68
CA THR A 683 17.16 40.45 28.74
C THR A 683 18.68 40.35 28.73
N GLN A 684 19.33 40.83 29.79
CA GLN A 684 20.76 40.60 30.00
C GLN A 684 20.98 39.12 30.37
N THR A 685 21.30 38.30 29.37
CA THR A 685 21.60 36.87 29.56
C THR A 685 22.94 36.50 28.94
N ASP A 686 23.51 35.40 29.42
CA ASP A 686 24.77 34.88 28.90
C ASP A 686 24.65 34.57 27.40
N SER A 687 25.65 34.98 26.63
CA SER A 687 25.69 34.80 25.18
C SER A 687 25.50 33.35 24.71
N GLY A 688 25.87 32.38 25.56
CA GLY A 688 25.68 30.95 25.28
C GLY A 688 24.21 30.52 25.32
N LEU A 689 23.40 31.09 26.22
CA LEU A 689 21.96 30.84 26.33
C LEU A 689 21.20 31.58 25.23
N VAL A 690 21.63 32.80 24.91
CA VAL A 690 21.16 33.62 23.78
C VAL A 690 21.25 32.84 22.46
N ALA A 691 22.43 32.32 22.15
CA ALA A 691 22.65 31.60 20.91
C ALA A 691 21.86 30.29 20.87
N LEU A 692 21.77 29.58 21.99
CA LEU A 692 20.98 28.35 22.10
C LEU A 692 19.48 28.61 21.81
N ALA A 693 18.89 29.63 22.44
CA ALA A 693 17.48 29.97 22.25
C ALA A 693 17.15 30.30 20.79
N LEU A 694 18.01 31.09 20.13
CA LEU A 694 17.86 31.49 18.72
C LEU A 694 17.92 30.31 17.76
N ILE A 695 18.79 29.32 18.00
CA ILE A 695 18.89 28.12 17.15
C ILE A 695 17.72 27.17 17.36
N CYS A 696 17.31 26.99 18.61
CA CYS A 696 16.12 26.18 18.91
C CYS A 696 14.89 26.78 18.24
N ALA A 697 14.75 28.12 18.27
CA ALA A 697 13.71 28.85 17.56
C ALA A 697 13.85 28.75 16.03
N PHE A 698 15.07 28.69 15.47
CA PHE A 698 15.25 28.48 14.03
C PHE A 698 14.89 27.05 13.58
N ASN A 699 15.20 26.04 14.39
CA ASN A 699 14.98 24.63 14.05
C ASN A 699 13.53 24.17 14.26
N ILE A 700 12.74 24.88 15.07
CA ILE A 700 11.33 24.54 15.33
C ILE A 700 10.48 24.47 14.06
N LYS A 701 10.86 25.20 13.00
CA LYS A 701 10.15 25.25 11.71
C LYS A 701 9.97 23.87 11.08
N GLU A 702 10.99 23.02 11.14
CA GLU A 702 10.94 21.68 10.53
C GLU A 702 9.93 20.79 11.28
N ALA A 703 9.96 20.84 12.61
CA ALA A 703 9.04 20.07 13.45
C ALA A 703 7.59 20.55 13.29
N LEU A 704 7.37 21.88 13.27
CA LEU A 704 6.06 22.50 13.03
C LEU A 704 5.48 22.16 11.65
N ARG A 705 6.34 21.98 10.63
CA ARG A 705 5.92 21.58 9.29
C ARG A 705 5.53 20.11 9.20
N ARG A 706 6.33 19.22 9.80
CA ARG A 706 6.10 17.76 9.71
C ARG A 706 4.96 17.26 10.58
N TYR A 707 4.73 17.84 11.76
CA TYR A 707 3.71 17.36 12.68
C TYR A 707 2.28 17.34 12.10
N PRO A 708 1.79 18.43 11.46
CA PRO A 708 0.46 18.46 10.86
C PRO A 708 0.30 17.48 9.70
N GLN A 709 1.35 17.32 8.88
CA GLN A 709 1.38 16.35 7.78
C GLN A 709 1.26 14.91 8.33
N ALA A 710 2.13 14.55 9.28
CA ALA A 710 2.10 13.22 9.90
C ALA A 710 0.75 12.92 10.59
N THR A 711 0.12 13.93 11.21
CA THR A 711 -1.22 13.78 11.81
C THR A 711 -2.29 13.46 10.75
N SER A 712 -2.24 14.16 9.60
CA SER A 712 -3.15 13.87 8.50
C SER A 712 -2.89 12.50 7.87
N ASP A 713 -1.62 12.11 7.72
CA ASP A 713 -1.20 10.83 7.16
C ASP A 713 -1.71 9.67 8.01
N ILE A 714 -1.47 9.71 9.33
CA ILE A 714 -1.97 8.70 10.29
C ILE A 714 -3.49 8.59 10.20
N SER A 715 -4.21 9.70 10.04
CA SER A 715 -5.67 9.69 9.98
C SER A 715 -6.19 9.03 8.70
N ILE A 716 -5.46 9.15 7.58
CA ILE A 716 -5.77 8.51 6.30
C ILE A 716 -5.45 7.01 6.38
N ASP A 717 -4.26 6.67 6.88
CA ASP A 717 -3.84 5.27 7.07
C ASP A 717 -4.79 4.51 8.00
N MET A 718 -5.39 5.21 8.98
CA MET A 718 -6.37 4.62 9.90
C MET A 718 -7.67 4.19 9.20
N LEU A 719 -7.97 4.70 8.00
CA LEU A 719 -9.13 4.25 7.22
C LEU A 719 -8.99 2.79 6.79
N SER A 720 -7.77 2.33 6.49
CA SER A 720 -7.50 0.93 6.22
C SER A 720 -7.85 0.04 7.43
N VAL A 721 -7.52 0.49 8.65
CA VAL A 721 -7.89 -0.22 9.89
C VAL A 721 -9.40 -0.14 10.17
N GLN A 722 -10.05 0.96 9.81
CA GLN A 722 -11.51 1.10 9.94
C GLN A 722 -12.25 0.05 9.09
N ARG A 723 -11.78 -0.23 7.87
CA ARG A 723 -12.33 -1.30 7.02
C ARG A 723 -12.23 -2.66 7.68
N PHE A 724 -11.15 -2.94 8.43
CA PHE A 724 -11.02 -4.18 9.22
C PHE A 724 -12.09 -4.26 10.32
N CYS A 725 -12.38 -3.15 10.99
CA CYS A 725 -13.44 -3.08 12.00
C CYS A 725 -14.84 -3.33 11.42
N GLU A 726 -15.07 -2.96 10.16
CA GLU A 726 -16.33 -3.23 9.47
C GLU A 726 -16.53 -4.73 9.24
N PHE A 727 -15.47 -5.47 8.89
CA PHE A 727 -15.54 -6.93 8.78
C PHE A 727 -15.77 -7.64 10.11
N ALA A 728 -15.22 -7.12 11.20
CA ALA A 728 -15.46 -7.65 12.54
C ALA A 728 -16.94 -7.52 12.97
N LYS A 729 -17.67 -6.54 12.41
CA LYS A 729 -19.10 -6.31 12.71
C LYS A 729 -20.05 -7.17 11.86
N VAL A 730 -19.57 -7.76 10.77
CA VAL A 730 -20.39 -8.65 9.93
C VAL A 730 -20.75 -9.90 10.70
N GLU A 731 -22.02 -10.33 10.61
CA GLU A 731 -22.52 -11.55 11.24
C GLU A 731 -21.67 -12.77 10.83
N LYS A 732 -21.22 -13.53 11.83
CA LYS A 732 -20.37 -14.70 11.66
C LYS A 732 -21.20 -15.98 11.64
N GLU A 733 -20.68 -17.03 11.02
CA GLU A 733 -21.24 -18.39 11.13
C GLU A 733 -21.24 -18.87 12.59
N ALA A 734 -22.06 -19.89 12.86
CA ALA A 734 -22.02 -20.60 14.13
C ALA A 734 -20.60 -21.09 14.46
N ALA A 735 -20.27 -21.11 15.75
CA ALA A 735 -18.92 -21.45 16.21
C ALA A 735 -18.42 -22.82 15.68
N TRP A 736 -17.14 -22.88 15.32
CA TRP A 736 -16.49 -24.11 14.84
C TRP A 736 -16.48 -25.24 15.88
N THR A 737 -16.54 -24.92 17.17
CA THR A 737 -16.57 -25.88 18.28
C THR A 737 -17.67 -25.51 19.27
N VAL A 738 -18.55 -26.46 19.57
CA VAL A 738 -19.61 -26.35 20.58
C VAL A 738 -19.36 -27.38 21.68
N THR A 739 -19.90 -27.18 22.88
CA THR A 739 -19.76 -28.11 24.02
C THR A 739 -20.33 -29.51 23.74
N TYR A 740 -21.33 -29.61 22.86
CA TYR A 740 -21.88 -30.90 22.44
C TYR A 740 -21.04 -31.50 21.31
N ARG A 741 -20.41 -32.66 21.58
CA ARG A 741 -19.72 -33.47 20.57
C ARG A 741 -20.52 -34.74 20.30
N PRO A 742 -20.67 -35.14 19.03
CA PRO A 742 -21.29 -36.42 18.71
C PRO A 742 -20.42 -37.59 19.22
N PRO A 743 -21.00 -38.80 19.32
CA PRO A 743 -20.22 -40.02 19.54
C PRO A 743 -19.07 -40.16 18.54
N PHE A 744 -17.96 -40.78 18.94
CA PHE A 744 -16.76 -40.91 18.09
C PHE A 744 -17.04 -41.61 16.75
N ASP A 745 -17.94 -42.60 16.77
CA ASP A 745 -18.32 -43.41 15.61
C ASP A 745 -19.46 -42.80 14.77
N TRP A 746 -19.91 -41.59 15.09
CA TRP A 746 -20.96 -40.92 14.33
C TRP A 746 -20.38 -40.29 13.04
N PRO A 747 -21.12 -40.36 11.91
CA PRO A 747 -22.35 -41.14 11.68
C PRO A 747 -22.04 -42.62 11.47
N GLN A 748 -22.85 -43.51 12.06
CA GLN A 748 -22.67 -44.95 11.99
C GLN A 748 -23.41 -45.56 10.79
N HIS A 749 -24.64 -45.11 10.54
CA HIS A 749 -25.53 -45.67 9.51
C HIS A 749 -25.75 -44.69 8.35
N GLY A 750 -25.72 -43.38 8.61
CA GLY A 750 -25.97 -42.37 7.60
C GLY A 750 -27.45 -42.21 7.23
N GLU A 751 -28.36 -42.48 8.17
CA GLU A 751 -29.80 -42.23 7.98
C GLU A 751 -30.09 -40.73 8.12
N VAL A 752 -30.82 -40.12 7.17
CA VAL A 752 -31.11 -38.68 7.16
C VAL A 752 -32.61 -38.43 7.22
N LYS A 753 -33.10 -37.72 8.25
CA LYS A 753 -34.52 -37.40 8.45
C LYS A 753 -34.74 -35.89 8.50
N PHE A 754 -35.57 -35.37 7.60
CA PHE A 754 -36.07 -34.01 7.64
C PHE A 754 -37.44 -34.00 8.30
N ARG A 755 -37.62 -33.22 9.36
CA ARG A 755 -38.90 -33.07 10.08
C ARG A 755 -39.43 -31.66 9.88
N ASN A 756 -40.36 -31.49 8.94
CA ASN A 756 -40.99 -30.21 8.59
C ASN A 756 -39.96 -29.07 8.46
N TYR A 757 -38.85 -29.34 7.77
CA TYR A 757 -37.72 -28.41 7.69
C TYR A 757 -38.03 -27.21 6.79
N GLU A 758 -37.74 -26.01 7.30
CA GLU A 758 -37.72 -24.78 6.54
C GLU A 758 -36.39 -24.06 6.74
N SER A 759 -35.74 -23.67 5.64
CA SER A 759 -34.50 -22.89 5.69
C SER A 759 -34.79 -21.44 6.08
N GLU A 760 -33.87 -20.80 6.79
CA GLU A 760 -33.92 -19.35 6.98
C GLU A 760 -33.78 -18.61 5.64
N ALA A 761 -34.54 -17.51 5.49
CA ALA A 761 -34.52 -16.71 4.29
C ALA A 761 -33.46 -15.60 4.42
N SER A 762 -32.57 -15.46 3.43
CA SER A 762 -31.69 -14.29 3.37
C SER A 762 -32.57 -13.02 3.27
N SER A 763 -32.21 -11.96 3.99
CA SER A 763 -32.94 -10.73 4.32
C SER A 763 -33.63 -9.94 3.18
N ASN A 764 -34.48 -10.59 2.37
CA ASN A 764 -35.47 -10.10 1.38
C ASN A 764 -35.94 -11.20 0.39
N CYS A 765 -35.51 -12.46 0.54
CA CYS A 765 -35.86 -13.57 -0.37
C CYS A 765 -36.84 -14.55 0.28
N THR A 766 -37.43 -15.42 -0.53
CA THR A 766 -38.20 -16.55 0.00
C THR A 766 -37.27 -17.70 0.43
N PRO A 767 -37.64 -18.49 1.45
CA PRO A 767 -36.82 -19.62 1.91
C PRO A 767 -36.57 -20.63 0.77
N ALA A 768 -35.33 -21.13 0.69
CA ALA A 768 -34.88 -22.08 -0.33
C ALA A 768 -35.59 -23.43 -0.22
N LEU A 769 -35.87 -23.89 1.00
CA LEU A 769 -36.61 -25.12 1.28
C LEU A 769 -37.79 -24.83 2.20
N ARG A 770 -38.94 -25.46 1.91
CA ARG A 770 -40.23 -25.18 2.57
C ARG A 770 -40.94 -26.47 2.99
N GLY A 771 -41.10 -26.67 4.29
CA GLY A 771 -41.90 -27.75 4.88
C GLY A 771 -41.45 -29.14 4.47
N ILE A 772 -40.14 -29.37 4.31
CA ILE A 772 -39.63 -30.66 3.85
C ILE A 772 -39.79 -31.71 4.94
N ASN A 773 -40.51 -32.78 4.63
CA ASN A 773 -40.66 -33.94 5.49
C ASN A 773 -40.29 -35.20 4.70
N LEU A 774 -39.07 -35.70 4.89
CA LEU A 774 -38.54 -36.84 4.14
C LEU A 774 -37.59 -37.68 5.00
N THR A 775 -37.54 -38.98 4.75
CA THR A 775 -36.65 -39.92 5.44
C THR A 775 -35.86 -40.73 4.41
N ILE A 776 -34.54 -40.59 4.45
CA ILE A 776 -33.56 -41.30 3.64
C ILE A 776 -32.99 -42.44 4.49
N LEU A 777 -33.13 -43.66 4.00
CA LEU A 777 -32.67 -44.86 4.72
C LEU A 777 -31.16 -45.03 4.61
N LYS A 778 -30.59 -45.80 5.53
CA LYS A 778 -29.16 -46.13 5.55
C LYS A 778 -28.73 -46.84 4.26
N GLY A 779 -27.64 -46.39 3.64
CA GLY A 779 -27.10 -47.01 2.42
C GLY A 779 -27.96 -46.82 1.17
N GLU A 780 -29.01 -45.99 1.24
CA GLU A 780 -29.91 -45.73 0.12
C GLU A 780 -29.29 -44.69 -0.84
N LYS A 781 -29.41 -44.94 -2.13
CA LYS A 781 -28.96 -44.02 -3.19
C LYS A 781 -30.16 -43.26 -3.73
N ILE A 782 -30.21 -41.97 -3.48
CA ILE A 782 -31.34 -41.11 -3.85
C ILE A 782 -30.93 -40.13 -4.93
N GLY A 783 -31.68 -40.11 -6.03
CA GLY A 783 -31.60 -39.07 -7.03
C GLY A 783 -32.44 -37.86 -6.62
N VAL A 784 -31.94 -36.64 -6.77
CA VAL A 784 -32.68 -35.40 -6.54
C VAL A 784 -32.76 -34.65 -7.86
N VAL A 785 -33.98 -34.49 -8.37
CA VAL A 785 -34.30 -33.68 -9.56
C VAL A 785 -34.87 -32.35 -9.11
N SER A 786 -34.41 -31.27 -9.72
CA SER A 786 -35.04 -29.96 -9.54
C SER A 786 -35.17 -29.22 -10.86
N SER A 787 -36.17 -28.33 -10.96
CA SER A 787 -36.34 -27.44 -12.11
C SER A 787 -35.34 -26.27 -12.13
N GLY A 788 -34.61 -26.05 -11.02
CA GLY A 788 -33.63 -24.98 -10.91
C GLY A 788 -32.58 -25.25 -9.85
N LYS A 789 -31.34 -24.86 -10.16
CA LYS A 789 -30.15 -25.09 -9.32
C LYS A 789 -30.28 -24.58 -7.87
N ALA A 790 -31.09 -23.54 -7.65
CA ALA A 790 -31.33 -22.98 -6.32
C ALA A 790 -31.94 -24.00 -5.34
N ASP A 791 -32.78 -24.92 -5.81
CA ASP A 791 -33.43 -25.92 -4.95
C ASP A 791 -32.42 -27.01 -4.52
N THR A 792 -31.55 -27.47 -5.43
CA THR A 792 -30.46 -28.41 -5.10
C THR A 792 -29.41 -27.76 -4.21
N ASP A 793 -29.01 -26.52 -4.50
CA ASP A 793 -28.05 -25.77 -3.69
C ASP A 793 -28.61 -25.49 -2.28
N GLY A 794 -29.93 -25.31 -2.17
CA GLY A 794 -30.65 -25.23 -0.90
C GLY A 794 -30.54 -26.51 -0.07
N LEU A 795 -30.63 -27.68 -0.71
CA LEU A 795 -30.48 -28.98 -0.05
C LEU A 795 -29.03 -29.22 0.42
N VAL A 796 -28.03 -28.88 -0.39
CA VAL A 796 -26.61 -28.89 0.02
C VAL A 796 -26.41 -27.96 1.21
N SER A 797 -26.90 -26.72 1.11
CA SER A 797 -26.74 -25.71 2.15
C SER A 797 -27.38 -26.11 3.48
N CYS A 798 -28.50 -26.83 3.42
CA CYS A 798 -29.17 -27.38 4.59
C CYS A 798 -28.34 -28.50 5.25
N LEU A 799 -27.88 -29.50 4.48
CA LEU A 799 -27.14 -30.64 5.02
C LEU A 799 -25.78 -30.25 5.60
N PHE A 800 -25.08 -29.31 4.96
CA PHE A 800 -23.80 -28.76 5.43
C PHE A 800 -23.97 -27.63 6.46
N ARG A 801 -25.22 -27.30 6.82
CA ARG A 801 -25.58 -26.21 7.73
C ARG A 801 -24.87 -24.89 7.39
N SER A 802 -24.89 -24.55 6.10
CA SER A 802 -24.47 -23.23 5.59
C SER A 802 -25.58 -22.20 5.75
N VAL A 803 -26.83 -22.66 5.91
CA VAL A 803 -28.02 -21.87 6.21
C VAL A 803 -28.71 -22.54 7.37
N GLU A 804 -29.00 -21.77 8.41
CA GLU A 804 -29.67 -22.30 9.60
C GLU A 804 -31.16 -22.56 9.34
N ALA A 805 -31.74 -23.40 10.19
CA ALA A 805 -33.15 -23.76 10.11
C ALA A 805 -34.03 -22.64 10.70
N ARG A 806 -35.05 -22.20 9.98
CA ARG A 806 -36.11 -21.33 10.53
C ARG A 806 -37.09 -22.13 11.37
N SER A 807 -37.50 -23.29 10.89
CA SER A 807 -38.44 -24.19 11.55
C SER A 807 -38.13 -25.64 11.19
N GLY A 808 -38.58 -26.58 12.03
CA GLY A 808 -38.28 -28.00 11.88
C GLY A 808 -36.85 -28.37 12.27
N ALA A 809 -36.40 -29.56 11.85
CA ALA A 809 -35.06 -30.06 12.13
C ALA A 809 -34.58 -31.06 11.08
N VAL A 810 -33.26 -31.14 10.89
CA VAL A 810 -32.59 -32.24 10.19
C VAL A 810 -31.87 -33.11 11.20
N LEU A 811 -32.10 -34.41 11.11
CA LEU A 811 -31.52 -35.42 11.98
C LEU A 811 -30.66 -36.36 11.13
N ILE A 812 -29.43 -36.61 11.55
CA ILE A 812 -28.55 -37.64 10.97
C ILE A 812 -28.27 -38.67 12.07
N ASP A 813 -28.64 -39.93 11.82
CA ASP A 813 -28.64 -41.01 12.81
C ASP A 813 -29.33 -40.60 14.13
N ASP A 814 -30.52 -39.96 14.00
CA ASP A 814 -31.34 -39.41 15.08
C ASP A 814 -30.69 -38.29 15.92
N VAL A 815 -29.50 -37.80 15.54
CA VAL A 815 -28.84 -36.64 16.13
C VAL A 815 -29.22 -35.37 15.36
N ASN A 816 -29.70 -34.34 16.06
CA ASN A 816 -30.04 -33.06 15.43
C ASN A 816 -28.78 -32.27 15.09
N ILE A 817 -28.55 -32.05 13.79
CA ILE A 817 -27.34 -31.38 13.30
C ILE A 817 -27.24 -29.92 13.75
N ALA A 818 -28.35 -29.26 14.11
CA ALA A 818 -28.33 -27.88 14.60
C ALA A 818 -27.60 -27.72 15.95
N ARG A 819 -27.46 -28.80 16.72
CA ARG A 819 -26.75 -28.80 18.02
C ARG A 819 -25.26 -29.08 17.90
N MET A 820 -24.80 -29.50 16.73
CA MET A 820 -23.43 -29.96 16.50
C MET A 820 -22.48 -28.82 16.17
N SER A 821 -21.17 -29.06 16.22
CA SER A 821 -20.21 -28.12 15.67
C SER A 821 -20.16 -28.22 14.14
N LEU A 822 -19.85 -27.12 13.45
CA LEU A 822 -19.78 -27.13 11.98
C LEU A 822 -18.64 -28.01 11.46
N HIS A 823 -17.47 -27.98 12.10
CA HIS A 823 -16.34 -28.80 11.69
C HIS A 823 -16.61 -30.30 11.90
N ASP A 824 -17.24 -30.70 13.01
CA ASP A 824 -17.57 -32.11 13.26
C ASP A 824 -18.62 -32.62 12.27
N LEU A 825 -19.59 -31.78 11.89
CA LEU A 825 -20.58 -32.12 10.86
C LEU A 825 -19.93 -32.23 9.47
N ARG A 826 -19.29 -31.16 9.01
CA ARG A 826 -18.78 -31.03 7.63
C ARG A 826 -17.62 -31.98 7.34
N SER A 827 -16.78 -32.30 8.32
CA SER A 827 -15.67 -33.26 8.15
C SER A 827 -16.13 -34.71 7.96
N ARG A 828 -17.37 -35.05 8.35
CA ARG A 828 -17.97 -36.39 8.23
C ARG A 828 -18.86 -36.54 6.98
N LEU A 829 -19.10 -35.45 6.26
CA LEU A 829 -19.81 -35.41 4.99
C LEU A 829 -18.80 -35.17 3.86
N GLN A 830 -19.06 -35.68 2.66
CA GLN A 830 -18.28 -35.31 1.48
C GLN A 830 -19.19 -34.90 0.33
N ILE A 831 -18.69 -34.00 -0.50
CA ILE A 831 -19.37 -33.53 -1.69
C ILE A 831 -18.44 -33.59 -2.90
N ILE A 832 -18.94 -34.17 -3.99
CA ILE A 832 -18.33 -34.09 -5.31
C ILE A 832 -19.10 -33.03 -6.08
N SER A 833 -18.58 -31.81 -6.06
CA SER A 833 -19.21 -30.66 -6.71
C SER A 833 -19.21 -30.77 -8.23
N GLN A 834 -20.13 -30.05 -8.87
CA GLN A 834 -20.26 -29.94 -10.32
C GLN A 834 -18.94 -29.48 -10.97
N VAL A 835 -18.27 -28.51 -10.33
CA VAL A 835 -16.93 -28.04 -10.71
C VAL A 835 -15.91 -28.60 -9.71
N PRO A 836 -15.03 -29.54 -10.10
CA PRO A 836 -14.06 -30.13 -9.20
C PRO A 836 -12.98 -29.12 -8.83
N VAL A 837 -12.84 -28.86 -7.53
CA VAL A 837 -11.94 -27.82 -7.00
C VAL A 837 -10.64 -28.44 -6.49
N LEU A 838 -9.52 -28.09 -7.11
CA LEU A 838 -8.16 -28.37 -6.61
C LEU A 838 -7.48 -27.07 -6.22
N PHE A 839 -6.75 -27.03 -5.11
CA PHE A 839 -6.01 -25.86 -4.66
C PHE A 839 -4.56 -25.88 -5.13
N SER A 840 -3.89 -24.73 -5.19
CA SER A 840 -2.48 -24.67 -5.57
C SER A 840 -1.58 -25.28 -4.50
N GLY A 841 -0.67 -26.15 -4.92
CA GLY A 841 0.22 -26.89 -4.03
C GLY A 841 0.39 -28.35 -4.43
N PRO A 842 1.09 -29.16 -3.62
CA PRO A 842 1.34 -30.56 -3.96
C PRO A 842 0.03 -31.35 -4.06
N LEU A 843 -0.04 -32.29 -5.01
CA LEU A 843 -1.19 -33.17 -5.20
C LEU A 843 -1.55 -33.93 -3.91
N ARG A 844 -0.54 -34.35 -3.14
CA ARG A 844 -0.69 -35.01 -1.84
C ARG A 844 -1.50 -34.18 -0.83
N ALA A 845 -1.24 -32.88 -0.74
CA ALA A 845 -1.96 -32.00 0.18
C ALA A 845 -3.35 -31.65 -0.35
N ASN A 846 -3.56 -31.76 -1.66
CA ASN A 846 -4.89 -31.71 -2.24
C ASN A 846 -5.70 -32.97 -1.91
N LEU A 847 -5.12 -34.15 -1.82
CA LEU A 847 -5.87 -35.38 -1.53
C LEU A 847 -6.14 -35.57 -0.04
N ASP A 848 -5.15 -35.27 0.80
CA ASP A 848 -5.25 -35.35 2.25
C ASP A 848 -4.48 -34.19 2.89
N PRO A 849 -5.15 -33.04 3.12
CA PRO A 849 -4.51 -31.80 3.58
C PRO A 849 -3.96 -31.89 5.00
N PHE A 850 -4.55 -32.74 5.85
CA PHE A 850 -4.18 -32.90 7.26
C PHE A 850 -3.18 -34.04 7.48
N ALA A 851 -2.68 -34.67 6.41
CA ALA A 851 -1.74 -35.78 6.46
C ALA A 851 -2.19 -36.93 7.37
N GLN A 852 -3.49 -37.26 7.37
CA GLN A 852 -4.08 -38.32 8.19
C GLN A 852 -3.79 -39.72 7.63
N HIS A 853 -3.50 -39.82 6.34
CA HIS A 853 -3.30 -41.09 5.63
C HIS A 853 -1.84 -41.31 5.24
N THR A 854 -1.42 -42.58 5.16
CA THR A 854 -0.08 -42.89 4.65
C THR A 854 -0.05 -42.83 3.12
N ASP A 855 1.12 -42.57 2.53
CA ASP A 855 1.24 -42.50 1.06
C ASP A 855 0.82 -43.81 0.38
N THR A 856 0.97 -44.95 1.05
CA THR A 856 0.48 -46.25 0.54
C THR A 856 -1.05 -46.28 0.37
N GLN A 857 -1.78 -45.69 1.33
CA GLN A 857 -3.24 -45.56 1.25
C GLN A 857 -3.65 -44.59 0.13
N VAL A 858 -2.92 -43.49 -0.02
CA VAL A 858 -3.17 -42.53 -1.12
C VAL A 858 -2.94 -43.19 -2.48
N TRP A 859 -1.87 -43.95 -2.65
CA TRP A 859 -1.60 -44.69 -3.89
C TRP A 859 -2.64 -45.77 -4.18
N LEU A 860 -3.11 -46.48 -3.15
CA LEU A 860 -4.19 -47.47 -3.29
C LEU A 860 -5.47 -46.81 -3.80
N VAL A 861 -5.85 -45.66 -3.24
CA VAL A 861 -7.06 -44.95 -3.70
C VAL A 861 -6.88 -44.39 -5.11
N LEU A 862 -5.69 -43.88 -5.45
CA LEU A 862 -5.39 -43.46 -6.83
C LEU A 862 -5.43 -44.63 -7.84
N GLU A 863 -5.09 -45.84 -7.39
CA GLU A 863 -5.24 -47.06 -8.20
C GLU A 863 -6.71 -47.39 -8.45
N LEU A 864 -7.54 -47.34 -7.41
CA LEU A 864 -8.99 -47.54 -7.53
C LEU A 864 -9.64 -46.51 -8.47
N CYS A 865 -9.18 -45.26 -8.43
CA CYS A 865 -9.67 -44.20 -9.32
C CYS A 865 -9.05 -44.23 -10.73
N HIS A 866 -8.25 -45.25 -11.09
CA HIS A 866 -7.53 -45.34 -12.38
C HIS A 866 -6.62 -44.13 -12.69
N LEU A 867 -6.11 -43.47 -11.66
CA LEU A 867 -5.21 -42.30 -11.78
C LEU A 867 -3.76 -42.63 -11.43
N LYS A 868 -3.46 -43.82 -10.90
CA LYS A 868 -2.10 -44.21 -10.47
C LYS A 868 -1.05 -44.05 -11.56
N GLU A 869 -1.26 -44.61 -12.74
CA GLU A 869 -0.30 -44.50 -13.86
C GLU A 869 -0.08 -43.04 -14.28
N ARG A 870 -1.16 -42.26 -14.35
CA ARG A 870 -1.08 -40.85 -14.69
C ARG A 870 -0.27 -40.05 -13.66
N VAL A 871 -0.48 -40.31 -12.37
CA VAL A 871 0.27 -39.63 -11.30
C VAL A 871 1.72 -40.09 -11.24
N GLN A 872 2.01 -41.36 -11.56
CA GLN A 872 3.40 -41.86 -11.67
C GLN A 872 4.19 -41.20 -12.80
N GLN A 873 3.52 -40.85 -13.90
CA GLN A 873 4.13 -40.14 -15.03
C GLN A 873 4.43 -38.67 -14.72
N LEU A 874 3.85 -38.08 -13.68
CA LEU A 874 4.08 -36.68 -13.33
C LEU A 874 5.44 -36.49 -12.64
N PRO A 875 6.14 -35.37 -12.91
CA PRO A 875 7.36 -35.04 -12.19
C PRO A 875 7.07 -34.87 -10.69
N ALA A 876 7.89 -35.49 -9.83
CA ALA A 876 7.70 -35.52 -8.37
C ALA A 876 6.42 -36.24 -7.88
N GLN A 877 5.68 -36.95 -8.74
CA GLN A 877 4.55 -37.83 -8.39
C GLN A 877 3.51 -37.16 -7.45
N LEU A 878 3.36 -37.65 -6.22
CA LEU A 878 2.44 -37.10 -5.20
C LEU A 878 2.79 -35.66 -4.79
N LEU A 879 4.05 -35.25 -4.91
CA LEU A 879 4.51 -33.90 -4.61
C LEU A 879 4.44 -32.96 -5.82
N HIS A 880 3.91 -33.43 -6.96
CA HIS A 880 3.71 -32.60 -8.14
C HIS A 880 2.89 -31.34 -7.80
N PRO A 881 3.36 -30.13 -8.12
CA PRO A 881 2.63 -28.89 -7.85
C PRO A 881 1.44 -28.74 -8.81
N VAL A 882 0.23 -28.75 -8.25
CA VAL A 882 -0.99 -28.32 -8.95
C VAL A 882 -0.99 -26.79 -9.01
N GLN A 883 -1.12 -26.20 -10.20
CA GLN A 883 -1.17 -24.75 -10.44
C GLN A 883 -2.53 -24.34 -11.03
N LYS A 884 -2.93 -23.05 -10.91
CA LYS A 884 -4.21 -22.52 -11.41
C LYS A 884 -4.52 -22.87 -12.88
N THR A 885 -3.50 -22.88 -13.73
CA THR A 885 -3.58 -23.17 -15.17
C THR A 885 -3.17 -24.60 -15.53
N SER A 886 -3.12 -25.54 -14.57
CA SER A 886 -2.59 -26.88 -14.85
C SER A 886 -3.47 -27.64 -15.86
N LEU A 887 -3.08 -27.53 -17.13
CA LEU A 887 -3.40 -28.44 -18.23
C LEU A 887 -3.00 -29.89 -17.91
N ALA A 888 -2.28 -30.13 -16.81
CA ALA A 888 -1.83 -31.43 -16.35
C ALA A 888 -2.98 -32.43 -16.13
N PHE A 889 -4.16 -31.95 -15.69
CA PHE A 889 -5.34 -32.78 -15.46
C PHE A 889 -6.55 -32.27 -16.24
N SER A 890 -7.19 -33.18 -16.98
CA SER A 890 -8.49 -32.93 -17.62
C SER A 890 -9.58 -32.70 -16.59
N PHE A 891 -10.72 -32.12 -17.00
CA PHE A 891 -11.84 -31.89 -16.09
C PHE A 891 -12.33 -33.21 -15.45
N GLY A 892 -12.43 -34.28 -16.24
CA GLY A 892 -12.78 -35.62 -15.75
C GLY A 892 -11.77 -36.15 -14.72
N GLN A 893 -10.47 -36.01 -14.97
CA GLN A 893 -9.44 -36.43 -14.01
C GLN A 893 -9.52 -35.65 -12.69
N ARG A 894 -9.82 -34.35 -12.73
CA ARG A 894 -10.03 -33.56 -11.51
C ARG A 894 -11.23 -34.06 -10.70
N ARG A 895 -12.28 -34.50 -11.39
CA ARG A 895 -13.46 -35.10 -10.75
C ARG A 895 -13.14 -36.45 -10.11
N LEU A 896 -12.35 -37.30 -10.76
CA LEU A 896 -11.81 -38.52 -10.17
C LEU A 896 -10.90 -38.25 -8.97
N LEU A 897 -10.11 -37.18 -8.97
CA LEU A 897 -9.34 -36.76 -7.79
C LEU A 897 -10.24 -36.32 -6.63
N CYS A 898 -11.36 -35.65 -6.90
CA CYS A 898 -12.37 -35.37 -5.88
C CYS A 898 -13.02 -36.65 -5.32
N LEU A 899 -13.28 -37.65 -6.18
CA LEU A 899 -13.74 -38.96 -5.75
C LEU A 899 -12.71 -39.68 -4.89
N ALA A 900 -11.42 -39.61 -5.26
CA ALA A 900 -10.32 -40.15 -4.46
C ALA A 900 -10.27 -39.53 -3.05
N ARG A 901 -10.53 -38.22 -2.91
CA ARG A 901 -10.68 -37.58 -1.59
C ARG A 901 -11.84 -38.17 -0.78
N ALA A 902 -12.98 -38.37 -1.42
CA ALA A 902 -14.14 -38.95 -0.76
C ALA A 902 -13.87 -40.39 -0.29
N LEU A 903 -13.15 -41.18 -1.08
CA LEU A 903 -12.72 -42.54 -0.74
C LEU A 903 -11.74 -42.57 0.44
N LEU A 904 -10.79 -41.64 0.48
CA LEU A 904 -9.86 -41.49 1.60
C LEU A 904 -10.60 -41.15 2.90
N ALA A 905 -11.56 -40.23 2.83
CA ALA A 905 -12.35 -39.79 3.98
C ALA A 905 -13.28 -40.86 4.57
N ARG A 906 -13.64 -41.91 3.79
CA ARG A 906 -14.53 -43.02 4.20
C ARG A 906 -15.84 -42.54 4.86
N VAL A 907 -16.51 -41.60 4.22
CA VAL A 907 -17.76 -41.02 4.75
C VAL A 907 -18.96 -41.98 4.61
N LYS A 908 -19.96 -41.82 5.48
CA LYS A 908 -21.25 -42.55 5.37
C LYS A 908 -22.29 -41.83 4.53
N ILE A 909 -22.12 -40.53 4.30
CA ILE A 909 -23.04 -39.72 3.50
C ILE A 909 -22.21 -38.99 2.45
N LEU A 910 -22.56 -39.20 1.18
CA LEU A 910 -21.88 -38.61 0.02
C LEU A 910 -22.90 -37.83 -0.82
N LEU A 911 -22.60 -36.57 -1.14
CA LEU A 911 -23.35 -35.78 -2.10
C LEU A 911 -22.59 -35.74 -3.43
N VAL A 912 -23.30 -35.96 -4.53
CA VAL A 912 -22.72 -35.97 -5.88
C VAL A 912 -23.54 -35.06 -6.76
N GLU A 913 -22.93 -33.97 -7.22
CA GLU A 913 -23.55 -33.08 -8.20
C GLU A 913 -23.29 -33.56 -9.62
N GLU A 914 -24.29 -33.41 -10.49
CA GLU A 914 -24.18 -33.67 -11.91
C GLU A 914 -23.00 -32.90 -12.53
N ALA A 915 -22.22 -33.60 -13.37
CA ALA A 915 -21.05 -33.04 -14.00
C ALA A 915 -21.42 -31.93 -15.00
N LEU A 916 -20.46 -31.08 -15.33
CA LEU A 916 -20.60 -30.20 -16.49
C LEU A 916 -20.65 -31.03 -17.78
N PRO A 917 -21.34 -30.56 -18.84
CA PRO A 917 -21.42 -31.28 -20.12
C PRO A 917 -20.07 -31.42 -20.84
N CYS A 918 -19.01 -30.73 -20.37
CA CYS A 918 -17.66 -30.84 -20.89
C CYS A 918 -16.89 -32.07 -20.36
N VAL A 919 -17.52 -32.92 -19.53
CA VAL A 919 -16.89 -34.14 -19.01
C VAL A 919 -17.13 -35.32 -19.96
N ASP A 920 -16.08 -36.07 -20.24
CA ASP A 920 -16.14 -37.27 -21.06
C ASP A 920 -17.10 -38.31 -20.45
N ILE A 921 -17.97 -38.88 -21.29
CA ILE A 921 -18.98 -39.87 -20.89
C ILE A 921 -18.32 -41.09 -20.23
N GLU A 922 -17.14 -41.50 -20.70
CA GLU A 922 -16.36 -42.60 -20.11
C GLU A 922 -15.97 -42.31 -18.67
N THR A 923 -15.57 -41.07 -18.37
CA THR A 923 -15.16 -40.68 -17.01
C THR A 923 -16.36 -40.66 -16.07
N GLU A 924 -17.51 -40.16 -16.51
CA GLU A 924 -18.75 -40.23 -15.70
C GLU A 924 -19.25 -41.67 -15.52
N GLY A 925 -19.09 -42.53 -16.53
CA GLY A 925 -19.35 -43.96 -16.42
C GLY A 925 -18.50 -44.59 -15.31
N LEU A 926 -17.20 -44.25 -15.29
CA LEU A 926 -16.27 -44.73 -14.26
C LEU A 926 -16.61 -44.21 -12.87
N VAL A 927 -16.90 -42.91 -12.72
CA VAL A 927 -17.33 -42.31 -11.43
C VAL A 927 -18.56 -43.04 -10.89
N ARG A 928 -19.57 -43.28 -11.74
CA ARG A 928 -20.78 -44.01 -11.35
C ARG A 928 -20.47 -45.44 -10.91
N GLN A 929 -19.62 -46.15 -11.67
CA GLN A 929 -19.20 -47.51 -11.32
C GLN A 929 -18.50 -47.53 -9.96
N LEU A 930 -17.56 -46.64 -9.72
CA LEU A 930 -16.81 -46.55 -8.46
C LEU A 930 -17.71 -46.20 -7.27
N ILE A 931 -18.69 -45.29 -7.46
CA ILE A 931 -19.70 -45.00 -6.42
C ILE A 931 -20.51 -46.25 -6.12
N HIS A 932 -20.85 -47.06 -7.13
CA HIS A 932 -21.60 -48.29 -6.90
C HIS A 932 -20.76 -49.40 -6.25
N THR A 933 -19.45 -49.48 -6.52
CA THR A 933 -18.58 -50.55 -5.97
C THR A 933 -18.03 -50.22 -4.60
N GLU A 934 -17.52 -48.99 -4.41
CA GLU A 934 -16.78 -48.60 -3.21
C GLU A 934 -17.68 -47.96 -2.14
N PHE A 935 -18.78 -47.31 -2.54
CA PHE A 935 -19.72 -46.64 -1.62
C PHE A 935 -21.03 -47.44 -1.43
N LYS A 936 -20.94 -48.79 -1.38
CA LYS A 936 -22.11 -49.67 -1.21
C LYS A 936 -22.87 -49.43 0.09
N ASP A 937 -22.15 -49.25 1.19
CA ASP A 937 -22.73 -49.07 2.53
C ASP A 937 -22.90 -47.59 2.91
N CYS A 938 -22.89 -46.69 1.92
CA CYS A 938 -22.98 -45.25 2.10
C CYS A 938 -24.28 -44.73 1.53
N THR A 939 -24.90 -43.80 2.23
CA THR A 939 -26.06 -43.07 1.73
C THR A 939 -25.57 -42.04 0.70
N VAL A 940 -26.08 -42.11 -0.53
CA VAL A 940 -25.62 -41.23 -1.63
C VAL A 940 -26.77 -40.38 -2.11
N LEU A 941 -26.59 -39.05 -2.15
CA LEU A 941 -27.53 -38.12 -2.75
C LEU A 941 -26.96 -37.61 -4.08
N TRP A 942 -27.59 -37.99 -5.18
CA TRP A 942 -27.21 -37.59 -6.52
C TRP A 942 -28.06 -36.41 -6.98
N LEU A 943 -27.47 -35.22 -7.07
CA LEU A 943 -28.15 -33.99 -7.45
C LEU A 943 -28.03 -33.79 -8.96
N ALA A 944 -29.15 -33.81 -9.68
CA ALA A 944 -29.17 -33.62 -11.13
C ALA A 944 -30.29 -32.66 -11.56
N GLN A 945 -30.08 -32.00 -12.69
CA GLN A 945 -31.13 -31.26 -13.39
C GLN A 945 -31.82 -32.15 -14.41
N ASN A 946 -31.07 -33.11 -14.99
CA ASN A 946 -31.62 -34.06 -15.92
C ASN A 946 -32.08 -35.34 -15.21
N PRO A 947 -33.38 -35.69 -15.22
CA PRO A 947 -33.87 -36.91 -14.58
C PRO A 947 -33.30 -38.20 -15.21
N LEU A 948 -32.92 -38.17 -16.49
CA LEU A 948 -32.39 -39.36 -17.19
C LEU A 948 -31.06 -39.84 -16.59
N THR A 949 -30.28 -38.94 -15.97
CA THR A 949 -29.00 -39.31 -15.37
C THR A 949 -29.18 -40.03 -14.03
N LEU A 950 -30.39 -40.03 -13.46
CA LEU A 950 -30.70 -40.61 -12.14
C LEU A 950 -31.33 -42.01 -12.17
N MET A 951 -31.45 -42.64 -13.35
CA MET A 951 -32.11 -43.95 -13.50
C MET A 951 -31.46 -45.10 -12.70
N HIS A 952 -30.23 -44.88 -12.23
CA HIS A 952 -29.44 -45.83 -11.45
C HIS A 952 -29.63 -45.69 -9.93
N THR A 953 -30.53 -44.80 -9.48
CA THR A 953 -30.80 -44.54 -8.07
C THR A 953 -31.97 -45.39 -7.57
N ASP A 954 -32.01 -45.68 -6.26
CA ASP A 954 -33.06 -46.49 -5.64
C ASP A 954 -34.40 -45.73 -5.63
N ARG A 955 -34.33 -44.42 -5.34
CA ARG A 955 -35.49 -43.51 -5.32
C ARG A 955 -35.13 -42.13 -5.85
N VAL A 956 -36.12 -41.42 -6.38
CA VAL A 956 -35.99 -40.06 -6.90
C VAL A 956 -36.87 -39.10 -6.10
N LEU A 957 -36.26 -38.05 -5.56
CA LEU A 957 -36.88 -36.88 -4.96
C LEU A 957 -37.01 -35.77 -6.00
N VAL A 958 -38.22 -35.26 -6.18
CA VAL A 958 -38.51 -34.15 -7.10
C VAL A 958 -38.78 -32.89 -6.29
N LEU A 959 -37.87 -31.92 -6.41
CA LEU A 959 -37.98 -30.61 -5.79
C LEU A 959 -38.54 -29.60 -6.80
N ASN A 960 -39.52 -28.81 -6.35
CA ASN A 960 -40.04 -27.70 -7.13
C ASN A 960 -40.34 -26.52 -6.21
N LYS A 961 -39.72 -25.37 -6.46
CA LYS A 961 -39.88 -24.14 -5.66
C LYS A 961 -39.63 -24.39 -4.17
N GLY A 962 -38.63 -25.21 -3.87
CA GLY A 962 -38.22 -25.56 -2.50
C GLY A 962 -39.11 -26.57 -1.76
N GLN A 963 -40.11 -27.18 -2.41
CA GLN A 963 -40.97 -28.21 -1.82
C GLN A 963 -40.70 -29.60 -2.42
N ALA A 964 -40.82 -30.64 -1.59
CA ALA A 964 -40.77 -32.03 -2.04
C ALA A 964 -42.12 -32.44 -2.64
N VAL A 965 -42.19 -32.58 -3.97
CA VAL A 965 -43.43 -32.87 -4.70
C VAL A 965 -43.66 -34.38 -4.85
N LYS A 966 -42.59 -35.13 -5.14
CA LYS A 966 -42.61 -36.59 -5.32
C LYS A 966 -41.38 -37.22 -4.72
N TYR A 967 -41.52 -38.44 -4.18
CA TYR A 967 -40.43 -39.22 -3.61
C TYR A 967 -40.71 -40.71 -3.74
N ASP A 968 -40.30 -41.32 -4.86
CA ASP A 968 -40.61 -42.72 -5.18
C ASP A 968 -39.55 -43.33 -6.11
N ALA A 969 -39.67 -44.61 -6.48
CA ALA A 969 -38.75 -45.27 -7.40
C ALA A 969 -38.75 -44.58 -8.79
N PRO A 970 -37.61 -44.57 -9.52
CA PRO A 970 -37.49 -43.85 -10.80
C PRO A 970 -38.56 -44.23 -11.84
N SER A 971 -38.91 -45.53 -11.93
CA SER A 971 -39.90 -46.06 -12.86
C SER A 971 -41.31 -45.51 -12.61
N THR A 972 -41.72 -45.44 -11.35
CA THR A 972 -43.00 -44.85 -10.91
C THR A 972 -43.05 -43.34 -11.13
N VAL A 973 -41.94 -42.65 -10.87
CA VAL A 973 -41.87 -41.19 -11.05
C VAL A 973 -42.01 -40.79 -12.52
N LEU A 974 -41.37 -41.53 -13.44
CA LEU A 974 -41.45 -41.32 -14.89
C LEU A 974 -42.85 -41.54 -15.48
N GLN A 975 -43.63 -42.49 -14.93
CA GLN A 975 -44.96 -42.83 -15.44
C GLN A 975 -46.05 -41.83 -15.03
N GLN A 976 -45.81 -40.98 -14.01
CA GLN A 976 -46.88 -40.27 -13.29
C GLN A 976 -46.93 -38.74 -13.47
N GLY A 977 -46.32 -38.10 -14.48
CA GLY A 977 -46.72 -36.70 -14.75
C GLY A 977 -45.94 -35.81 -15.72
N PRO A 978 -46.51 -34.62 -16.03
CA PRO A 978 -46.05 -33.68 -17.06
C PRO A 978 -44.83 -32.83 -16.70
N LEU A 979 -44.40 -32.81 -15.42
CA LEU A 979 -43.20 -32.10 -14.95
C LEU A 979 -41.89 -32.77 -15.36
N PHE A 980 -41.94 -34.00 -15.90
CA PHE A 980 -40.79 -34.75 -16.43
C PHE A 980 -40.66 -34.70 -17.95
N SER A 981 -41.71 -34.24 -18.66
CA SER A 981 -41.82 -34.29 -20.12
C SER A 981 -41.58 -32.95 -20.81
N GLN A 982 -41.11 -31.93 -20.08
CA GLN A 982 -40.77 -30.60 -20.62
C GLN A 982 -39.27 -30.39 -20.67
#